data_AF-A0AAD9GBS9-F1
#
_entry.id   AF-A0AAD9GBS9-F1
#
_cell.length_a   1.000
_cell.length_b   1.000
_cell.length_c   1.000
_cell.angle_alpha   90.00
_cell.angle_beta   90.00
_cell.angle_gamma   90.00
#
_symmetry.space_group_name_H-M   'P 1'
#
loop_
_entity.id
_entity.type
_entity.pdbx_description
1 polymer ?
#
loop_
_entity_poly.entity_id
_entity_poly.type
_entity_poly.pdbx_seq_one_letter_code
_entity_poly.pdbx_strand_id
1 'polypeptide(L)'
;MHFHHLLIVSAVVLICATVSASAHIVRDTGNSFPRTLRTSSVGDSGGEERAGGARGISISNSEKLAKFFTSSKVTDDQLQTWLGKGKSAKDVFYRMKLAKSRTWIFDNPLFSKWVQYADALSDTPSGKGTSAISTLTAQYGDDYLYMMLKAAERDAKSKELASRLRTDQVNHWIAIAKDPVEVYQLYDLQYASSRLLQNPQFSAWIKYVDDLNAKHEGAISIIPTLRKYYKDAELFNMAELAKRVKETKTMGLKLDDAFVQFWINERKTPVGILTELRLEATTKMMESPLLSLLVKFTDAYNLKFPQTQTTMIETLTNAFGDEEVTKMLTAVKTSDWKAKKIATELEAAQLKMWLSSGKSVDDVYDLLKLPSRSSHYDFAGNPGFKTWIAYMNTFSIENPDKVARLLSALATQFDAERPMIQILQAAKKFPSMERDAAKLQLQLAEKVFATGIPPNKAFKEVALDSVGDSVLSSPVFTRWMNYVDDFNKKNPGKEDSWFSALHNSYQWDRLDTLLETARGNPTTAKIADAVEKARMEWWLTKYEPEDTFRFLHLNEYGEITLSSPNFQLWVKYLKDFNHKYPDKKTTMIDSIRDSYNDIDLLDILPAARKNPNTEKLAKNLENALLDKWVDEKVTVASLKRRIGHNPSSNVWIERYTEKLSKFSL
;
A
#
# COMPACT_ATOMS: atom_id res chain seq x y z
N MET A 1 16.37 -38.06 9.08
CA MET A 1 15.41 -39.07 9.61
C MET A 1 14.06 -38.39 9.85
N HIS A 2 13.00 -39.20 9.97
CA HIS A 2 11.57 -38.88 10.22
C HIS A 2 11.04 -37.43 10.14
N PHE A 3 10.12 -37.27 9.19
CA PHE A 3 8.95 -36.38 9.23
C PHE A 3 8.20 -36.43 10.58
N HIS A 4 7.43 -35.38 10.85
CA HIS A 4 5.99 -35.54 11.15
C HIS A 4 5.18 -34.48 10.38
N HIS A 5 3.93 -34.81 10.04
CA HIS A 5 3.02 -33.99 9.24
C HIS A 5 1.76 -33.62 10.05
N LEU A 6 1.00 -32.68 9.48
CA LEU A 6 -0.44 -32.81 9.16
C LEU A 6 -1.45 -31.91 9.93
N LEU A 7 -2.29 -31.25 9.12
CA LEU A 7 -3.67 -30.81 9.32
C LEU A 7 -4.16 -30.31 10.69
N ILE A 8 -4.71 -29.09 10.69
CA ILE A 8 -5.92 -28.74 11.44
C ILE A 8 -7.04 -28.45 10.43
N VAL A 9 -8.27 -28.84 10.78
CA VAL A 9 -9.43 -28.95 9.86
C VAL A 9 -10.47 -27.88 10.15
N SER A 10 -11.20 -27.44 9.11
CA SER A 10 -12.34 -26.51 9.24
C SER A 10 -13.49 -27.12 10.06
N ALA A 11 -13.93 -26.40 11.10
CA ALA A 11 -15.13 -26.74 11.87
C ALA A 11 -16.27 -25.76 11.55
N VAL A 12 -17.31 -26.25 10.88
CA VAL A 12 -18.58 -25.53 10.70
C VAL A 12 -19.48 -25.86 11.89
N VAL A 13 -19.97 -24.83 12.61
CA VAL A 13 -20.94 -25.00 13.69
C VAL A 13 -22.34 -24.73 13.16
N LEU A 14 -23.19 -25.75 13.23
CA LEU A 14 -24.60 -25.72 12.84
C LEU A 14 -25.46 -25.73 14.12
N ILE A 15 -26.33 -24.74 14.31
CA ILE A 15 -27.35 -24.73 15.38
C ILE A 15 -28.68 -24.31 14.76
N CYS A 16 -29.75 -25.06 15.02
CA CYS A 16 -31.10 -24.79 14.54
C CYS A 16 -32.15 -25.39 15.49
N ALA A 17 -33.32 -24.75 15.59
CA ALA A 17 -34.46 -25.07 16.45
C ALA A 17 -34.17 -24.96 17.98
N THR A 18 -35.10 -24.50 18.81
CA THR A 18 -36.55 -24.77 18.79
C THR A 18 -37.43 -23.54 19.10
N VAL A 19 -38.73 -23.72 18.90
CA VAL A 19 -39.80 -22.70 19.01
C VAL A 19 -40.31 -22.61 20.45
N SER A 20 -40.69 -21.40 20.87
CA SER A 20 -41.80 -21.24 21.83
C SER A 20 -42.74 -20.14 21.34
N ALA A 21 -44.05 -20.36 21.50
CA ALA A 21 -45.09 -19.45 21.04
C ALA A 21 -45.78 -18.77 22.22
N SER A 22 -46.20 -17.52 22.05
CA SER A 22 -47.10 -16.82 22.96
C SER A 22 -47.86 -15.76 22.18
N ALA A 23 -49.19 -15.79 22.27
CA ALA A 23 -50.07 -14.84 21.59
C ALA A 23 -50.93 -14.12 22.63
N HIS A 24 -51.01 -12.78 22.55
CA HIS A 24 -52.00 -12.02 23.33
C HIS A 24 -52.52 -10.77 22.59
N ILE A 25 -53.80 -10.86 22.20
CA ILE A 25 -54.86 -9.86 22.41
C ILE A 25 -54.56 -8.39 22.03
N VAL A 26 -54.93 -8.06 20.78
CA VAL A 26 -55.82 -6.96 20.36
C VAL A 26 -56.11 -5.81 21.34
N ARG A 27 -55.93 -4.56 20.89
CA ARG A 27 -56.91 -3.47 21.11
C ARG A 27 -56.98 -2.51 19.90
N ASP A 28 -58.07 -1.74 19.83
CA ASP A 28 -58.65 -1.25 18.57
C ASP A 28 -59.28 0.16 18.68
N THR A 29 -59.23 0.91 17.58
CA THR A 29 -59.91 2.18 17.24
C THR A 29 -59.83 2.32 15.70
N GLY A 30 -60.88 2.47 14.88
CA GLY A 30 -62.21 3.09 15.08
C GLY A 30 -62.14 4.59 14.71
N ASN A 31 -62.91 5.19 13.79
CA ASN A 31 -64.09 4.80 12.96
C ASN A 31 -63.94 5.45 11.52
N SER A 32 -64.86 5.44 10.54
CA SER A 32 -66.31 5.12 10.48
C SER A 32 -66.79 4.70 9.07
N PHE A 33 -67.99 4.09 8.98
CA PHE A 33 -68.78 3.86 7.75
C PHE A 33 -70.11 4.64 7.82
N PRO A 34 -70.84 4.81 6.69
CA PRO A 34 -72.00 3.94 6.38
C PRO A 34 -71.92 3.31 4.97
N ARG A 35 -72.43 2.09 4.65
CA ARG A 35 -73.76 1.43 4.90
C ARG A 35 -74.84 2.04 3.98
N THR A 36 -75.72 1.35 3.23
CA THR A 36 -76.60 0.15 3.44
C THR A 36 -76.73 -0.73 2.15
N LEU A 37 -77.47 -1.86 2.00
CA LEU A 37 -78.36 -2.69 2.86
C LEU A 37 -78.26 -4.21 2.47
N ARG A 38 -79.36 -4.99 2.44
CA ARG A 38 -79.47 -6.46 2.20
C ARG A 38 -80.91 -6.88 1.80
N THR A 39 -81.06 -8.06 1.16
CA THR A 39 -82.11 -9.13 1.34
C THR A 39 -81.75 -10.31 0.40
N SER A 40 -81.59 -11.61 0.75
CA SER A 40 -82.42 -12.62 1.49
C SER A 40 -83.61 -13.18 0.67
N SER A 41 -83.94 -14.49 0.63
CA SER A 41 -83.31 -15.72 1.20
C SER A 41 -84.12 -17.01 0.81
N VAL A 42 -83.53 -18.22 0.96
CA VAL A 42 -84.17 -19.56 0.83
C VAL A 42 -84.57 -19.91 -0.63
N GLY A 43 -84.51 -21.13 -1.19
CA GLY A 43 -84.25 -22.50 -0.67
C GLY A 43 -85.50 -23.39 -0.81
N ASP A 44 -85.44 -24.72 -0.90
CA ASP A 44 -84.37 -25.68 -1.24
C ASP A 44 -85.07 -27.03 -1.55
N SER A 45 -84.56 -28.04 -2.28
CA SER A 45 -83.24 -28.34 -2.88
C SER A 45 -83.44 -28.71 -4.38
N GLY A 46 -82.77 -29.62 -5.09
CA GLY A 46 -81.65 -30.56 -4.84
C GLY A 46 -81.62 -31.70 -5.89
N GLY A 47 -80.43 -32.13 -6.34
CA GLY A 47 -80.26 -33.19 -7.36
C GLY A 47 -79.02 -32.96 -8.25
N GLU A 48 -78.29 -34.05 -8.54
CA GLU A 48 -76.95 -34.10 -9.14
C GLU A 48 -76.79 -33.45 -10.54
N GLU A 49 -75.75 -32.64 -10.76
CA GLU A 49 -74.68 -32.87 -11.76
C GLU A 49 -73.60 -31.75 -11.76
N ARG A 50 -72.49 -31.94 -12.52
CA ARG A 50 -71.31 -31.06 -12.54
C ARG A 50 -71.14 -30.27 -13.86
N ALA A 51 -71.52 -28.98 -13.93
CA ALA A 51 -70.84 -27.98 -14.81
C ALA A 51 -71.29 -26.50 -14.66
N GLY A 52 -70.35 -25.61 -14.32
CA GLY A 52 -70.16 -24.30 -15.00
C GLY A 52 -71.02 -23.07 -14.63
N GLY A 53 -70.48 -21.87 -14.94
CA GLY A 53 -71.13 -20.55 -14.79
C GLY A 53 -70.70 -19.79 -13.53
N ALA A 54 -69.99 -18.65 -13.56
CA ALA A 54 -69.58 -17.76 -14.65
C ALA A 54 -70.71 -17.02 -15.40
N ARG A 55 -71.35 -16.06 -14.72
CA ARG A 55 -72.04 -14.89 -15.33
C ARG A 55 -71.84 -13.66 -14.43
N GLY A 56 -71.57 -12.46 -14.95
CA GLY A 56 -71.20 -12.15 -16.34
C GLY A 56 -71.06 -10.65 -16.60
N ILE A 57 -70.31 -10.31 -17.66
CA ILE A 57 -70.46 -9.02 -18.36
C ILE A 57 -71.35 -9.29 -19.58
N SER A 58 -72.33 -8.43 -19.82
CA SER A 58 -73.23 -8.58 -20.97
C SER A 58 -72.49 -8.28 -22.28
N ILE A 59 -72.35 -9.28 -23.15
CA ILE A 59 -71.93 -9.10 -24.54
C ILE A 59 -72.88 -9.89 -25.46
N SER A 60 -74.04 -9.29 -25.73
CA SER A 60 -75.01 -9.77 -26.69
C SER A 60 -74.49 -9.63 -28.13
N ASN A 61 -73.73 -10.62 -28.60
CA ASN A 61 -73.40 -10.83 -30.03
C ASN A 61 -72.73 -12.19 -30.37
N SER A 62 -72.45 -13.04 -29.36
CA SER A 62 -71.67 -14.28 -29.51
C SER A 62 -72.22 -15.26 -30.57
N GLU A 63 -73.54 -15.37 -30.71
CA GLU A 63 -74.18 -16.31 -31.65
C GLU A 63 -73.90 -15.99 -33.13
N LYS A 64 -73.56 -14.73 -33.46
CA LYS A 64 -73.12 -14.36 -34.82
C LYS A 64 -71.68 -14.80 -35.13
N LEU A 65 -70.87 -15.12 -34.13
CA LEU A 65 -69.48 -15.56 -34.33
C LEU A 65 -69.37 -17.05 -34.72
N ALA A 66 -70.29 -17.89 -34.26
CA ALA A 66 -70.27 -19.34 -34.50
C ALA A 66 -70.26 -19.71 -35.99
N LYS A 67 -70.99 -18.97 -36.84
CA LYS A 67 -71.13 -19.24 -38.28
C LYS A 67 -69.87 -18.94 -39.12
N PHE A 68 -68.80 -18.38 -38.54
CA PHE A 68 -67.54 -18.07 -39.26
C PHE A 68 -66.46 -19.15 -39.14
N PHE A 69 -66.71 -20.28 -38.46
CA PHE A 69 -65.68 -21.29 -38.16
C PHE A 69 -65.60 -22.48 -39.15
N THR A 70 -65.67 -22.22 -40.46
CA THR A 70 -65.26 -23.22 -41.47
C THR A 70 -63.74 -23.18 -41.68
N SER A 71 -63.14 -24.34 -41.98
CA SER A 71 -61.67 -24.52 -42.04
C SER A 71 -61.06 -24.10 -43.38
N SER A 72 -61.21 -22.83 -43.76
CA SER A 72 -60.38 -22.24 -44.80
C SER A 72 -58.91 -22.25 -44.34
N LYS A 73 -57.98 -22.67 -45.21
CA LYS A 73 -56.57 -22.31 -45.04
C LYS A 73 -56.51 -20.78 -45.10
N VAL A 74 -55.91 -20.14 -44.11
CA VAL A 74 -55.78 -18.67 -44.10
C VAL A 74 -54.86 -18.28 -45.26
N THR A 75 -55.44 -17.67 -46.30
CA THR A 75 -54.70 -17.21 -47.48
C THR A 75 -54.13 -15.82 -47.26
N ASP A 76 -53.15 -15.45 -48.08
CA ASP A 76 -52.52 -14.15 -47.97
C ASP A 76 -53.50 -13.01 -48.35
N ASP A 77 -54.45 -13.27 -49.25
CA ASP A 77 -55.57 -12.35 -49.55
C ASP A 77 -56.46 -12.10 -48.32
N GLN A 78 -56.66 -13.12 -47.47
CA GLN A 78 -57.43 -12.97 -46.23
C GLN A 78 -56.67 -12.13 -45.21
N LEU A 79 -55.35 -12.28 -45.11
CA LEU A 79 -54.49 -11.43 -44.29
C LEU A 79 -54.51 -9.97 -44.79
N GLN A 80 -54.34 -9.75 -46.10
CA GLN A 80 -54.44 -8.41 -46.70
C GLN A 80 -55.83 -7.78 -46.49
N THR A 81 -56.91 -8.58 -46.65
CA THR A 81 -58.29 -8.15 -46.36
C THR A 81 -58.52 -7.82 -44.88
N TRP A 82 -57.72 -8.37 -43.96
CA TRP A 82 -57.77 -8.04 -42.53
C TRP A 82 -56.86 -6.86 -42.18
N LEU A 83 -55.78 -6.63 -42.94
CA LEU A 83 -54.85 -5.52 -42.80
C LEU A 83 -55.51 -4.21 -43.25
N GLY A 84 -56.07 -4.19 -44.47
CA GLY A 84 -56.86 -3.06 -44.99
C GLY A 84 -58.18 -2.80 -44.25
N LYS A 85 -58.51 -3.62 -43.23
CA LYS A 85 -59.65 -3.41 -42.30
C LYS A 85 -59.19 -3.12 -40.87
N GLY A 86 -57.89 -2.88 -40.65
CA GLY A 86 -57.33 -2.48 -39.35
C GLY A 86 -57.63 -3.45 -38.20
N LYS A 87 -57.79 -4.75 -38.47
CA LYS A 87 -58.08 -5.73 -37.40
C LYS A 87 -56.90 -5.85 -36.45
N SER A 88 -57.16 -6.05 -35.15
CA SER A 88 -56.08 -6.19 -34.19
C SER A 88 -55.26 -7.47 -34.42
N ALA A 89 -53.95 -7.41 -34.16
CA ALA A 89 -53.08 -8.58 -34.18
C ALA A 89 -53.60 -9.70 -33.26
N LYS A 90 -54.23 -9.34 -32.14
CA LYS A 90 -54.89 -10.24 -31.18
C LYS A 90 -56.09 -10.97 -31.77
N ASP A 91 -56.98 -10.27 -32.49
CA ASP A 91 -58.11 -10.90 -33.19
C ASP A 91 -57.62 -11.92 -34.23
N VAL A 92 -56.57 -11.55 -34.97
CA VAL A 92 -56.02 -12.41 -36.03
C VAL A 92 -55.28 -13.61 -35.44
N PHE A 93 -54.59 -13.46 -34.29
CA PHE A 93 -53.99 -14.56 -33.55
C PHE A 93 -55.01 -15.65 -33.15
N TYR A 94 -56.18 -15.24 -32.64
CA TYR A 94 -57.27 -16.16 -32.33
C TYR A 94 -57.94 -16.75 -33.58
N ARG A 95 -58.14 -15.95 -34.64
CA ARG A 95 -58.72 -16.44 -35.91
C ARG A 95 -57.84 -17.48 -36.60
N MET A 96 -56.52 -17.33 -36.52
CA MET A 96 -55.53 -18.30 -36.99
C MET A 96 -55.36 -19.49 -36.02
N LYS A 97 -56.15 -19.56 -34.94
CA LYS A 97 -56.18 -20.61 -33.91
C LYS A 97 -54.87 -20.82 -33.15
N LEU A 98 -53.94 -19.87 -33.23
CA LEU A 98 -52.59 -19.99 -32.64
C LEU A 98 -52.63 -20.17 -31.11
N ALA A 99 -53.53 -19.44 -30.42
CA ALA A 99 -53.79 -19.58 -28.99
C ALA A 99 -54.34 -20.95 -28.54
N LYS A 100 -54.68 -21.85 -29.49
CA LYS A 100 -55.17 -23.22 -29.24
C LYS A 100 -54.40 -24.25 -30.05
N SER A 101 -53.15 -23.93 -30.44
CA SER A 101 -52.26 -24.87 -31.12
C SER A 101 -51.98 -26.09 -30.23
N ARG A 102 -52.14 -27.30 -30.78
CA ARG A 102 -51.74 -28.56 -30.12
C ARG A 102 -50.25 -28.88 -30.31
N THR A 103 -49.60 -28.26 -31.29
CA THR A 103 -48.15 -28.29 -31.50
C THR A 103 -47.51 -27.03 -30.92
N TRP A 104 -46.20 -27.08 -30.67
CA TRP A 104 -45.41 -25.90 -30.31
C TRP A 104 -45.63 -24.76 -31.33
N ILE A 105 -45.76 -23.53 -30.84
CA ILE A 105 -46.22 -22.42 -31.69
C ILE A 105 -45.21 -22.05 -32.78
N PHE A 106 -43.91 -22.21 -32.51
CA PHE A 106 -42.85 -21.94 -33.49
C PHE A 106 -42.77 -22.99 -34.60
N ASP A 107 -43.29 -24.20 -34.37
CA ASP A 107 -43.40 -25.25 -35.39
C ASP A 107 -44.59 -25.02 -36.35
N ASN A 108 -45.50 -24.12 -35.98
CA ASN A 108 -46.71 -23.85 -36.74
C ASN A 108 -46.43 -22.83 -37.85
N PRO A 109 -46.51 -23.19 -39.14
CA PRO A 109 -46.18 -22.27 -40.24
C PRO A 109 -47.10 -21.05 -40.32
N LEU A 110 -48.29 -21.10 -39.71
CA LEU A 110 -49.18 -19.94 -39.59
C LEU A 110 -48.65 -18.89 -38.61
N PHE A 111 -47.76 -19.25 -37.67
CA PHE A 111 -47.20 -18.31 -36.71
C PHE A 111 -46.31 -17.27 -37.38
N SER A 112 -45.40 -17.69 -38.27
CA SER A 112 -44.55 -16.75 -39.03
C SER A 112 -45.37 -15.77 -39.88
N LYS A 113 -46.41 -16.26 -40.57
CA LYS A 113 -47.37 -15.41 -41.30
C LYS A 113 -48.15 -14.46 -40.40
N TRP A 114 -48.49 -14.88 -39.18
CA TRP A 114 -49.13 -14.00 -38.21
C TRP A 114 -48.20 -12.89 -37.71
N VAL A 115 -46.92 -13.19 -37.45
CA VAL A 115 -45.95 -12.15 -37.06
C VAL A 115 -45.80 -11.13 -38.20
N GLN A 116 -45.61 -11.58 -39.45
CA GLN A 116 -45.57 -10.69 -40.62
C GLN A 116 -46.82 -9.81 -40.76
N TYR A 117 -48.01 -10.36 -40.48
CA TYR A 117 -49.26 -9.60 -40.45
C TYR A 117 -49.27 -8.54 -39.34
N ALA A 118 -48.81 -8.88 -38.13
CA ALA A 118 -48.77 -7.97 -37.00
C ALA A 118 -47.69 -6.89 -37.15
N ASP A 119 -46.57 -7.21 -37.81
CA ASP A 119 -45.52 -6.27 -38.19
C ASP A 119 -46.11 -5.22 -39.17
N ALA A 120 -46.67 -5.69 -40.30
CA ALA A 120 -47.28 -4.81 -41.31
C ALA A 120 -48.51 -4.03 -40.80
N LEU A 121 -49.23 -4.56 -39.79
CA LEU A 121 -50.29 -3.83 -39.09
C LEU A 121 -49.73 -2.66 -38.29
N SER A 122 -48.58 -2.83 -37.62
CA SER A 122 -47.98 -1.82 -36.74
C SER A 122 -47.52 -0.55 -37.47
N ASP A 123 -47.18 -0.68 -38.76
CA ASP A 123 -46.90 0.43 -39.67
C ASP A 123 -48.15 1.24 -40.07
N THR A 124 -49.36 0.70 -39.88
CA THR A 124 -50.61 1.40 -40.22
C THR A 124 -51.05 2.36 -39.10
N PRO A 125 -51.72 3.49 -39.43
CA PRO A 125 -52.34 4.35 -38.42
C PRO A 125 -53.34 3.61 -37.51
N SER A 126 -53.99 2.58 -38.02
CA SER A 126 -54.92 1.70 -37.28
C SER A 126 -54.26 0.69 -36.35
N GLY A 127 -52.97 0.39 -36.54
CA GLY A 127 -52.23 -0.56 -35.72
C GLY A 127 -51.21 0.08 -34.77
N LYS A 128 -50.95 1.39 -34.90
CA LYS A 128 -49.94 2.14 -34.16
C LYS A 128 -49.98 1.86 -32.64
N GLY A 129 -48.89 1.29 -32.12
CA GLY A 129 -48.76 0.85 -30.73
C GLY A 129 -49.06 -0.65 -30.48
N THR A 130 -49.52 -1.38 -31.49
CA THR A 130 -49.81 -2.82 -31.43
C THR A 130 -48.83 -3.60 -32.29
N SER A 131 -47.90 -4.31 -31.64
CA SER A 131 -46.91 -5.18 -32.30
C SER A 131 -47.19 -6.67 -32.05
N ALA A 132 -46.54 -7.55 -32.82
CA ALA A 132 -46.55 -8.99 -32.58
C ALA A 132 -46.15 -9.31 -31.12
N ILE A 133 -45.03 -8.75 -30.65
CA ILE A 133 -44.51 -9.04 -29.32
C ILE A 133 -45.39 -8.50 -28.19
N SER A 134 -46.05 -7.34 -28.36
CA SER A 134 -47.02 -6.84 -27.38
C SER A 134 -48.25 -7.77 -27.27
N THR A 135 -48.68 -8.36 -28.39
CA THR A 135 -49.80 -9.31 -28.42
C THR A 135 -49.41 -10.64 -27.76
N LEU A 136 -48.18 -11.11 -27.97
CA LEU A 136 -47.64 -12.29 -27.29
C LEU A 136 -47.51 -12.04 -25.78
N THR A 137 -46.99 -10.88 -25.39
CA THR A 137 -46.82 -10.50 -23.97
C THR A 137 -48.17 -10.47 -23.26
N ALA A 138 -49.19 -9.87 -23.87
CA ALA A 138 -50.57 -9.85 -23.35
C ALA A 138 -51.32 -11.20 -23.41
N GLN A 139 -50.73 -12.24 -24.02
CA GLN A 139 -51.31 -13.59 -24.11
C GLN A 139 -50.56 -14.62 -23.24
N TYR A 140 -49.26 -14.42 -22.99
CA TYR A 140 -48.40 -15.38 -22.31
C TYR A 140 -47.78 -14.87 -21.00
N GLY A 141 -47.70 -13.55 -20.81
CA GLY A 141 -46.88 -12.94 -19.76
C GLY A 141 -45.39 -12.93 -20.11
N ASP A 142 -44.63 -12.00 -19.54
CA ASP A 142 -43.20 -11.81 -19.87
C ASP A 142 -42.36 -13.06 -19.58
N ASP A 143 -42.49 -13.63 -18.38
CA ASP A 143 -41.74 -14.77 -17.87
C ASP A 143 -41.85 -15.98 -18.80
N TYR A 144 -43.09 -16.38 -19.09
CA TYR A 144 -43.36 -17.54 -19.92
C TYR A 144 -42.98 -17.29 -21.39
N LEU A 145 -43.25 -16.09 -21.91
CA LEU A 145 -42.85 -15.71 -23.28
C LEU A 145 -41.32 -15.70 -23.46
N TYR A 146 -40.58 -15.15 -22.51
CA TYR A 146 -39.12 -15.16 -22.50
C TYR A 146 -38.59 -16.60 -22.48
N MET A 147 -39.16 -17.47 -21.63
CA MET A 147 -38.78 -18.89 -21.60
C MET A 147 -39.17 -19.64 -22.89
N MET A 148 -40.30 -19.31 -23.53
CA MET A 148 -40.67 -19.84 -24.85
C MET A 148 -39.65 -19.44 -25.94
N LEU A 149 -39.22 -18.18 -25.97
CA LEU A 149 -38.22 -17.68 -26.92
C LEU A 149 -36.84 -18.32 -26.68
N LYS A 150 -36.39 -18.34 -25.42
CA LYS A 150 -35.14 -18.98 -24.93
C LYS A 150 -35.10 -20.50 -25.20
N ALA A 151 -36.25 -21.15 -25.34
CA ALA A 151 -36.37 -22.53 -25.82
C ALA A 151 -36.35 -22.62 -27.36
N ALA A 152 -37.12 -21.78 -28.06
CA ALA A 152 -37.21 -21.78 -29.52
C ALA A 152 -35.90 -21.39 -30.23
N GLU A 153 -34.97 -20.71 -29.54
CA GLU A 153 -33.63 -20.41 -30.05
C GLU A 153 -32.66 -21.61 -30.07
N ARG A 154 -33.07 -22.74 -29.46
CA ARG A 154 -32.30 -23.99 -29.45
C ARG A 154 -32.58 -24.87 -30.67
N ASP A 155 -33.73 -24.71 -31.32
CA ASP A 155 -34.03 -25.39 -32.60
C ASP A 155 -33.62 -24.52 -33.79
N ALA A 156 -32.96 -25.13 -34.77
CA ALA A 156 -32.36 -24.43 -35.91
C ALA A 156 -33.39 -23.78 -36.85
N LYS A 157 -34.64 -24.25 -36.90
CA LYS A 157 -35.71 -23.72 -37.76
C LYS A 157 -36.37 -22.50 -37.14
N SER A 158 -36.58 -22.51 -35.82
CA SER A 158 -37.21 -21.39 -35.11
C SER A 158 -36.24 -20.31 -34.63
N LYS A 159 -34.93 -20.60 -34.57
CA LYS A 159 -33.90 -19.71 -34.01
C LYS A 159 -33.88 -18.30 -34.56
N GLU A 160 -34.06 -18.10 -35.86
CA GLU A 160 -34.07 -16.76 -36.49
C GLU A 160 -35.29 -15.94 -36.03
N LEU A 161 -36.49 -16.50 -36.19
CA LEU A 161 -37.74 -15.86 -35.77
C LEU A 161 -37.78 -15.59 -34.26
N ALA A 162 -37.30 -16.53 -33.45
CA ALA A 162 -37.21 -16.37 -32.01
C ALA A 162 -36.18 -15.30 -31.61
N SER A 163 -35.00 -15.27 -32.24
CA SER A 163 -33.99 -14.23 -32.00
C SER A 163 -34.48 -12.82 -32.35
N ARG A 164 -35.28 -12.70 -33.43
CA ARG A 164 -35.98 -11.46 -33.77
C ARG A 164 -36.97 -11.07 -32.68
N LEU A 165 -37.91 -11.96 -32.34
CA LEU A 165 -38.93 -11.71 -31.32
C LEU A 165 -38.34 -11.43 -29.92
N ARG A 166 -37.20 -12.01 -29.54
CA ARG A 166 -36.46 -11.61 -28.32
C ARG A 166 -35.90 -10.19 -28.41
N THR A 167 -35.43 -9.78 -29.58
CA THR A 167 -34.96 -8.40 -29.81
C THR A 167 -36.15 -7.43 -29.74
N ASP A 168 -37.29 -7.81 -30.30
CA ASP A 168 -38.55 -7.07 -30.17
C ASP A 168 -39.04 -7.02 -28.71
N GLN A 169 -38.83 -8.09 -27.92
CA GLN A 169 -39.19 -8.15 -26.50
C GLN A 169 -38.39 -7.14 -25.67
N VAL A 170 -37.06 -7.09 -25.85
CA VAL A 170 -36.21 -6.10 -25.20
C VAL A 170 -36.59 -4.68 -25.63
N ASN A 171 -36.86 -4.45 -26.93
CA ASN A 171 -37.34 -3.16 -27.42
C ASN A 171 -38.69 -2.75 -26.82
N HIS A 172 -39.62 -3.71 -26.63
CA HIS A 172 -40.92 -3.48 -26.01
C HIS A 172 -40.77 -3.14 -24.52
N TRP A 173 -39.94 -3.88 -23.77
CA TRP A 173 -39.62 -3.59 -22.37
C TRP A 173 -38.97 -2.22 -22.17
N ILE A 174 -38.12 -1.77 -23.11
CA ILE A 174 -37.59 -0.41 -23.11
C ILE A 174 -38.72 0.60 -23.36
N ALA A 175 -39.59 0.35 -24.35
CA ALA A 175 -40.65 1.29 -24.72
C ALA A 175 -41.71 1.49 -23.62
N ILE A 176 -41.99 0.48 -22.80
CA ILE A 176 -42.94 0.56 -21.67
C ILE A 176 -42.28 0.89 -20.32
N ALA A 177 -40.97 1.13 -20.29
CA ALA A 177 -40.18 1.35 -19.07
C ALA A 177 -40.37 0.27 -17.98
N LYS A 178 -40.29 -1.02 -18.37
CA LYS A 178 -40.35 -2.16 -17.44
C LYS A 178 -39.24 -2.06 -16.37
N ASP A 179 -39.52 -2.46 -15.13
CA ASP A 179 -38.55 -2.34 -14.04
C ASP A 179 -37.29 -3.20 -14.33
N PRO A 180 -36.08 -2.62 -14.34
CA PRO A 180 -34.84 -3.38 -14.44
C PRO A 180 -34.69 -4.49 -13.40
N VAL A 181 -35.34 -4.42 -12.22
CA VAL A 181 -35.36 -5.50 -11.23
C VAL A 181 -36.08 -6.73 -11.77
N GLU A 182 -37.21 -6.56 -12.47
CA GLU A 182 -37.94 -7.67 -13.12
C GLU A 182 -37.09 -8.26 -14.24
N VAL A 183 -36.47 -7.42 -15.09
CA VAL A 183 -35.60 -7.89 -16.18
C VAL A 183 -34.33 -8.59 -15.64
N TYR A 184 -33.81 -8.18 -14.48
CA TYR A 184 -32.72 -8.87 -13.79
C TYR A 184 -33.13 -10.29 -13.34
N GLN A 185 -34.34 -10.41 -12.79
CA GLN A 185 -34.90 -11.68 -12.32
C GLN A 185 -35.25 -12.63 -13.48
N LEU A 186 -35.81 -12.10 -14.57
CA LEU A 186 -36.09 -12.83 -15.82
C LEU A 186 -34.84 -13.46 -16.43
N TYR A 187 -33.69 -12.80 -16.29
CA TYR A 187 -32.40 -13.27 -16.81
C TYR A 187 -31.66 -14.23 -15.86
N ASP A 188 -32.32 -14.72 -14.81
CA ASP A 188 -31.78 -15.65 -13.79
C ASP A 188 -30.54 -15.10 -13.02
N LEU A 189 -30.31 -13.78 -13.04
CA LEU A 189 -29.06 -13.16 -12.59
C LEU A 189 -28.84 -13.19 -11.07
N GLN A 190 -29.93 -13.26 -10.30
CA GLN A 190 -29.93 -13.50 -8.85
C GLN A 190 -29.26 -14.81 -8.46
N TYR A 191 -29.14 -15.77 -9.38
CA TYR A 191 -28.46 -17.05 -9.16
C TYR A 191 -27.01 -17.09 -9.69
N ALA A 192 -26.53 -16.01 -10.34
CA ALA A 192 -25.20 -15.98 -10.95
C ALA A 192 -24.04 -15.93 -9.94
N SER A 193 -24.31 -15.51 -8.70
CA SER A 193 -23.35 -15.44 -7.59
C SER A 193 -22.05 -14.71 -8.00
N SER A 194 -20.88 -15.16 -7.55
CA SER A 194 -19.57 -14.58 -7.87
C SER A 194 -19.18 -14.60 -9.35
N ARG A 195 -19.97 -15.24 -10.23
CA ARG A 195 -19.76 -15.26 -11.69
C ARG A 195 -20.62 -14.23 -12.44
N LEU A 196 -21.33 -13.33 -11.74
CA LEU A 196 -22.19 -12.32 -12.36
C LEU A 196 -21.51 -11.53 -13.49
N LEU A 197 -20.29 -11.02 -13.26
CA LEU A 197 -19.57 -10.21 -14.25
C LEU A 197 -18.99 -11.01 -15.44
N GLN A 198 -19.09 -12.34 -15.41
CA GLN A 198 -18.77 -13.26 -16.50
C GLN A 198 -20.02 -13.69 -17.27
N ASN A 199 -21.23 -13.43 -16.75
CA ASN A 199 -22.48 -13.89 -17.35
C ASN A 199 -22.88 -12.97 -18.53
N PRO A 200 -23.02 -13.47 -19.77
CA PRO A 200 -23.42 -12.64 -20.91
C PRO A 200 -24.83 -12.05 -20.75
N GLN A 201 -25.71 -12.66 -19.95
CA GLN A 201 -27.01 -12.08 -19.61
C GLN A 201 -26.88 -10.85 -18.71
N PHE A 202 -25.83 -10.75 -17.87
CA PHE A 202 -25.56 -9.53 -17.12
C PHE A 202 -25.13 -8.40 -18.06
N SER A 203 -24.27 -8.68 -19.06
CA SER A 203 -23.95 -7.73 -20.12
C SER A 203 -25.17 -7.24 -20.90
N ALA A 204 -26.11 -8.16 -21.19
CA ALA A 204 -27.37 -7.82 -21.85
C ALA A 204 -28.29 -6.96 -20.95
N TRP A 205 -28.34 -7.23 -19.65
CA TRP A 205 -29.11 -6.45 -18.68
C TRP A 205 -28.52 -5.05 -18.46
N ILE A 206 -27.19 -4.93 -18.37
CA ILE A 206 -26.50 -3.63 -18.33
C ILE A 206 -26.87 -2.81 -19.58
N LYS A 207 -26.80 -3.42 -20.78
CA LYS A 207 -27.23 -2.74 -22.02
C LYS A 207 -28.71 -2.37 -21.99
N TYR A 208 -29.59 -3.21 -21.45
CA TYR A 208 -31.01 -2.86 -21.29
C TYR A 208 -31.20 -1.59 -20.44
N VAL A 209 -30.47 -1.47 -19.32
CA VAL A 209 -30.54 -0.26 -18.46
C VAL A 209 -29.90 0.96 -19.15
N ASP A 210 -28.78 0.79 -19.86
CA ASP A 210 -28.18 1.85 -20.69
C ASP A 210 -29.19 2.37 -21.75
N ASP A 211 -29.82 1.46 -22.50
CA ASP A 211 -30.78 1.78 -23.57
C ASP A 211 -32.11 2.34 -23.03
N LEU A 212 -32.48 1.98 -21.80
CA LEU A 212 -33.65 2.50 -21.09
C LEU A 212 -33.41 3.95 -20.62
N ASN A 213 -32.27 4.20 -19.97
CA ASN A 213 -31.83 5.52 -19.54
C ASN A 213 -31.60 6.48 -20.72
N ALA A 214 -31.35 5.97 -21.93
CA ALA A 214 -31.23 6.76 -23.14
C ALA A 214 -32.58 7.19 -23.76
N LYS A 215 -33.72 6.67 -23.28
CA LYS A 215 -35.05 6.98 -23.83
C LYS A 215 -36.05 7.60 -22.85
N HIS A 216 -35.79 7.54 -21.55
CA HIS A 216 -36.69 8.05 -20.50
C HIS A 216 -35.98 9.04 -19.58
N GLU A 217 -36.73 9.99 -19.03
CA GLU A 217 -36.20 10.91 -18.03
C GLU A 217 -36.07 10.24 -16.65
N GLY A 218 -34.99 10.56 -15.93
CA GLY A 218 -34.66 9.94 -14.65
C GLY A 218 -33.76 8.72 -14.80
N ALA A 219 -32.44 8.92 -14.79
CA ALA A 219 -31.46 7.86 -14.98
C ALA A 219 -31.49 6.83 -13.83
N ILE A 220 -31.91 5.61 -14.15
CA ILE A 220 -32.00 4.48 -13.23
C ILE A 220 -30.60 3.91 -12.99
N SER A 221 -30.19 3.82 -11.73
CA SER A 221 -28.94 3.17 -11.35
C SER A 221 -29.13 1.65 -11.20
N ILE A 222 -28.12 0.89 -11.61
CA ILE A 222 -28.03 -0.55 -11.38
C ILE A 222 -27.70 -0.92 -9.92
N ILE A 223 -27.12 0.02 -9.15
CA ILE A 223 -26.56 -0.23 -7.82
C ILE A 223 -27.62 -0.66 -6.80
N PRO A 224 -28.82 -0.02 -6.71
CA PRO A 224 -29.90 -0.51 -5.85
C PRO A 224 -30.36 -1.94 -6.16
N THR A 225 -30.37 -2.35 -7.44
CA THR A 225 -30.74 -3.72 -7.83
C THR A 225 -29.67 -4.72 -7.43
N LEU A 226 -28.39 -4.39 -7.58
CA LEU A 226 -27.28 -5.25 -7.14
C LEU A 226 -27.23 -5.36 -5.61
N ARG A 227 -27.47 -4.27 -4.88
CA ARG A 227 -27.55 -4.23 -3.41
C ARG A 227 -28.69 -5.08 -2.80
N LYS A 228 -29.66 -5.53 -3.59
CA LYS A 228 -30.67 -6.54 -3.16
C LYS A 228 -30.10 -7.95 -3.01
N TYR A 229 -28.98 -8.26 -3.66
CA TYR A 229 -28.42 -9.62 -3.76
C TYR A 229 -26.96 -9.74 -3.29
N TYR A 230 -26.21 -8.64 -3.25
CA TYR A 230 -24.78 -8.59 -2.92
C TYR A 230 -24.47 -7.43 -1.97
N LYS A 231 -23.48 -7.60 -1.12
CA LYS A 231 -22.90 -6.51 -0.32
C LYS A 231 -21.90 -5.72 -1.17
N ASP A 232 -21.74 -4.42 -0.89
CA ASP A 232 -20.80 -3.58 -1.66
C ASP A 232 -19.37 -4.10 -1.67
N ALA A 233 -18.88 -4.62 -0.53
CA ALA A 233 -17.56 -5.26 -0.44
C ALA A 233 -17.41 -6.49 -1.37
N GLU A 234 -18.50 -7.22 -1.62
CA GLU A 234 -18.54 -8.35 -2.55
C GLU A 234 -18.53 -7.83 -4.00
N LEU A 235 -19.28 -6.77 -4.29
CA LEU A 235 -19.33 -6.11 -5.60
C LEU A 235 -18.00 -5.46 -5.99
N PHE A 236 -17.33 -4.74 -5.07
CA PHE A 236 -16.00 -4.17 -5.33
C PHE A 236 -14.95 -5.25 -5.57
N ASN A 237 -14.99 -6.35 -4.81
CA ASN A 237 -14.09 -7.48 -5.01
C ASN A 237 -14.34 -8.16 -6.37
N MET A 238 -15.60 -8.31 -6.80
CA MET A 238 -15.92 -8.79 -8.16
C MET A 238 -15.42 -7.83 -9.24
N ALA A 239 -15.62 -6.52 -9.08
CA ALA A 239 -15.12 -5.51 -10.02
C ALA A 239 -13.58 -5.57 -10.14
N GLU A 240 -12.88 -5.71 -9.02
CA GLU A 240 -11.42 -5.79 -8.96
C GLU A 240 -10.87 -7.08 -9.58
N LEU A 241 -11.50 -8.23 -9.33
CA LEU A 241 -11.14 -9.47 -9.99
C LEU A 241 -11.41 -9.42 -11.50
N ALA A 242 -12.53 -8.81 -11.93
CA ALA A 242 -12.85 -8.62 -13.34
C ALA A 242 -11.84 -7.67 -14.04
N LYS A 243 -11.43 -6.57 -13.39
CA LYS A 243 -10.41 -5.64 -13.92
C LYS A 243 -9.06 -6.29 -14.25
N ARG A 244 -8.76 -7.44 -13.65
CA ARG A 244 -7.52 -8.21 -13.85
C ARG A 244 -7.57 -9.21 -15.01
N VAL A 245 -8.76 -9.54 -15.52
CA VAL A 245 -8.97 -10.49 -16.63
C VAL A 245 -9.40 -9.73 -17.88
N LYS A 246 -8.64 -9.83 -18.97
CA LYS A 246 -8.82 -9.05 -20.21
C LYS A 246 -10.26 -9.07 -20.73
N GLU A 247 -10.90 -10.23 -20.67
CA GLU A 247 -12.24 -10.51 -21.19
C GLU A 247 -13.37 -9.89 -20.35
N THR A 248 -13.14 -9.63 -19.06
CA THR A 248 -14.15 -9.03 -18.15
C THR A 248 -13.76 -7.65 -17.62
N LYS A 249 -12.56 -7.15 -17.95
CA LYS A 249 -12.06 -5.84 -17.52
C LYS A 249 -13.02 -4.69 -17.80
N THR A 250 -13.65 -4.68 -18.97
CA THR A 250 -14.65 -3.67 -19.34
C THR A 250 -15.89 -3.71 -18.42
N MET A 251 -16.29 -4.88 -17.95
CA MET A 251 -17.42 -5.03 -17.03
C MET A 251 -17.06 -4.61 -15.60
N GLY A 252 -15.84 -4.94 -15.14
CA GLY A 252 -15.33 -4.44 -13.86
C GLY A 252 -15.24 -2.91 -13.82
N LEU A 253 -14.74 -2.30 -14.91
CA LEU A 253 -14.73 -0.83 -15.06
C LEU A 253 -16.15 -0.24 -15.10
N LYS A 254 -17.08 -0.83 -15.85
CA LYS A 254 -18.49 -0.39 -15.86
C LYS A 254 -19.14 -0.43 -14.46
N LEU A 255 -18.79 -1.39 -13.61
CA LEU A 255 -19.30 -1.45 -12.24
C LEU A 255 -18.70 -0.34 -11.36
N ASP A 256 -17.40 -0.04 -11.49
CA ASP A 256 -16.79 1.15 -10.85
C ASP A 256 -17.49 2.45 -11.32
N ASP A 257 -17.74 2.61 -12.62
CA ASP A 257 -18.45 3.76 -13.18
C ASP A 257 -19.88 3.89 -12.63
N ALA A 258 -20.61 2.78 -12.52
CA ALA A 258 -21.96 2.77 -11.98
C ALA A 258 -22.01 3.17 -10.49
N PHE A 259 -21.04 2.74 -9.69
CA PHE A 259 -20.90 3.20 -8.30
C PHE A 259 -20.59 4.70 -8.23
N VAL A 260 -19.65 5.19 -9.03
CA VAL A 260 -19.32 6.63 -9.10
C VAL A 260 -20.54 7.46 -9.47
N GLN A 261 -21.26 7.13 -10.55
CA GLN A 261 -22.45 7.88 -10.97
C GLN A 261 -23.60 7.78 -9.95
N PHE A 262 -23.77 6.63 -9.29
CA PHE A 262 -24.74 6.49 -8.20
C PHE A 262 -24.41 7.43 -7.03
N TRP A 263 -23.18 7.42 -6.52
CA TRP A 263 -22.77 8.28 -5.42
C TRP A 263 -22.83 9.78 -5.75
N ILE A 264 -22.57 10.16 -7.01
CA ILE A 264 -22.72 11.55 -7.51
C ILE A 264 -24.19 11.98 -7.50
N ASN A 265 -25.11 11.12 -7.95
CA ASN A 265 -26.55 11.40 -7.94
C ASN A 265 -27.11 11.48 -6.51
N GLU A 266 -26.63 10.62 -5.61
CA GLU A 266 -26.89 10.65 -4.16
C GLU A 266 -26.20 11.83 -3.43
N ARG A 267 -25.46 12.70 -4.16
CA ARG A 267 -24.74 13.88 -3.63
C ARG A 267 -23.79 13.55 -2.47
N LYS A 268 -23.20 12.34 -2.48
CA LYS A 268 -22.20 11.91 -1.50
C LYS A 268 -20.95 12.78 -1.59
N THR A 269 -20.26 12.99 -0.46
CA THR A 269 -18.96 13.69 -0.42
C THR A 269 -17.80 12.69 -0.45
N PRO A 270 -16.61 13.07 -0.93
CA PRO A 270 -15.42 12.19 -0.92
C PRO A 270 -15.08 11.62 0.47
N VAL A 271 -15.20 12.43 1.54
CA VAL A 271 -15.01 11.94 2.91
C VAL A 271 -16.09 10.91 3.33
N GLY A 272 -17.33 11.07 2.87
CA GLY A 272 -18.38 10.07 3.08
C GLY A 272 -18.12 8.77 2.32
N ILE A 273 -17.58 8.82 1.10
CA ILE A 273 -17.23 7.62 0.32
C ILE A 273 -15.98 6.93 0.85
N LEU A 274 -14.99 7.67 1.35
CA LEU A 274 -13.86 7.13 2.12
C LEU A 274 -14.36 6.26 3.29
N THR A 275 -15.38 6.74 4.02
CA THR A 275 -16.02 5.98 5.11
C THR A 275 -16.87 4.80 4.60
N GLU A 276 -17.65 4.97 3.52
CA GLU A 276 -18.46 3.89 2.91
C GLU A 276 -17.57 2.74 2.39
N LEU A 277 -16.38 3.07 1.86
CA LEU A 277 -15.32 2.14 1.43
C LEU A 277 -14.51 1.53 2.59
N ARG A 278 -14.66 2.03 3.83
CA ARG A 278 -13.92 1.61 5.02
C ARG A 278 -12.40 1.67 4.85
N LEU A 279 -11.91 2.75 4.26
CA LEU A 279 -10.48 3.02 4.17
C LEU A 279 -9.99 3.59 5.51
N GLU A 280 -8.98 2.96 6.12
CA GLU A 280 -8.38 3.33 7.41
C GLU A 280 -7.00 3.95 7.21
N ALA A 281 -6.59 4.88 8.09
CA ALA A 281 -5.30 5.58 8.07
C ALA A 281 -4.09 4.66 8.37
N THR A 282 -3.80 3.75 7.44
CA THR A 282 -2.75 2.72 7.54
C THR A 282 -2.01 2.60 6.21
N THR A 283 -0.77 2.11 6.22
CA THR A 283 0.03 1.95 4.98
C THR A 283 -0.68 1.11 3.92
N LYS A 284 -1.52 0.15 4.34
CA LYS A 284 -2.36 -0.70 3.49
C LYS A 284 -3.36 0.09 2.62
N MET A 285 -3.71 1.32 2.98
CA MET A 285 -4.54 2.18 2.13
C MET A 285 -3.85 2.43 0.78
N MET A 286 -2.53 2.62 0.77
CA MET A 286 -1.75 2.89 -0.44
C MET A 286 -1.57 1.65 -1.33
N GLU A 287 -1.84 0.46 -0.79
CA GLU A 287 -1.90 -0.83 -1.49
C GLU A 287 -3.32 -1.15 -1.99
N SER A 288 -4.34 -0.44 -1.51
CA SER A 288 -5.75 -0.78 -1.71
C SER A 288 -6.28 -0.35 -3.08
N PRO A 289 -6.88 -1.25 -3.88
CA PRO A 289 -7.52 -0.87 -5.15
C PRO A 289 -8.72 0.06 -4.94
N LEU A 290 -9.34 0.06 -3.76
CA LEU A 290 -10.44 0.97 -3.42
C LEU A 290 -9.98 2.43 -3.34
N LEU A 291 -8.70 2.71 -3.08
CA LEU A 291 -8.16 4.07 -3.16
C LEU A 291 -8.28 4.63 -4.58
N SER A 292 -8.09 3.80 -5.62
CA SER A 292 -8.28 4.21 -7.02
C SER A 292 -9.74 4.51 -7.37
N LEU A 293 -10.70 3.82 -6.72
CA LEU A 293 -12.13 4.10 -6.85
C LEU A 293 -12.51 5.41 -6.14
N LEU A 294 -11.92 5.69 -4.97
CA LEU A 294 -12.10 6.97 -4.26
C LEU A 294 -11.51 8.15 -5.05
N VAL A 295 -10.34 7.99 -5.67
CA VAL A 295 -9.76 9.00 -6.59
C VAL A 295 -10.73 9.28 -7.75
N LYS A 296 -11.15 8.23 -8.48
CA LYS A 296 -12.10 8.33 -9.60
C LYS A 296 -13.43 8.99 -9.20
N PHE A 297 -13.92 8.71 -7.99
CA PHE A 297 -15.10 9.39 -7.43
C PHE A 297 -14.83 10.87 -7.14
N THR A 298 -13.69 11.20 -6.52
CA THR A 298 -13.31 12.57 -6.15
C THR A 298 -13.14 13.45 -7.38
N ASP A 299 -12.52 12.94 -8.45
CA ASP A 299 -12.41 13.65 -9.73
C ASP A 299 -13.78 13.95 -10.34
N ALA A 300 -14.67 12.95 -10.38
CA ALA A 300 -16.05 13.13 -10.86
C ALA A 300 -16.88 14.09 -9.97
N TYR A 301 -16.63 14.09 -8.66
CA TYR A 301 -17.26 14.98 -7.69
C TYR A 301 -16.83 16.43 -7.92
N ASN A 302 -15.53 16.67 -8.07
CA ASN A 302 -14.98 18.01 -8.33
C ASN A 302 -15.50 18.59 -9.66
N LEU A 303 -15.59 17.77 -10.71
CA LEU A 303 -16.17 18.16 -12.00
C LEU A 303 -17.67 18.50 -11.91
N LYS A 304 -18.42 17.85 -11.01
CA LYS A 304 -19.87 18.07 -10.86
C LYS A 304 -20.23 19.18 -9.86
N PHE A 305 -19.41 19.37 -8.84
CA PHE A 305 -19.65 20.28 -7.72
C PHE A 305 -18.43 21.19 -7.45
N PRO A 306 -18.01 22.04 -8.41
CA PRO A 306 -16.77 22.82 -8.31
C PRO A 306 -16.74 23.82 -7.14
N GLN A 307 -17.90 24.24 -6.63
CA GLN A 307 -18.02 25.11 -5.46
C GLN A 307 -17.66 24.43 -4.13
N THR A 308 -17.57 23.09 -4.13
CA THR A 308 -17.22 22.26 -2.96
C THR A 308 -16.11 21.28 -3.29
N GLN A 309 -15.28 21.58 -4.31
CA GLN A 309 -14.19 20.72 -4.74
C GLN A 309 -13.19 20.45 -3.60
N THR A 310 -12.61 19.25 -3.58
CA THR A 310 -11.61 18.83 -2.59
C THR A 310 -10.56 17.95 -3.24
N THR A 311 -9.31 18.07 -2.82
CA THR A 311 -8.26 17.12 -3.18
C THR A 311 -8.39 15.82 -2.36
N MET A 312 -7.66 14.79 -2.79
CA MET A 312 -7.49 13.56 -2.02
C MET A 312 -6.85 13.81 -0.65
N ILE A 313 -5.85 14.70 -0.57
CA ILE A 313 -5.13 14.92 0.70
C ILE A 313 -5.98 15.70 1.70
N GLU A 314 -6.79 16.66 1.25
CA GLU A 314 -7.82 17.31 2.08
C GLU A 314 -8.88 16.30 2.54
N THR A 315 -9.30 15.39 1.66
CA THR A 315 -10.26 14.31 2.01
C THR A 315 -9.72 13.39 3.12
N LEU A 316 -8.45 12.99 3.03
CA LEU A 316 -7.78 12.18 4.06
C LEU A 316 -7.59 12.98 5.36
N THR A 317 -7.16 14.23 5.26
CA THR A 317 -6.89 15.11 6.42
C THR A 317 -8.18 15.43 7.19
N ASN A 318 -9.27 15.72 6.49
CA ASN A 318 -10.59 15.92 7.09
C ASN A 318 -11.18 14.64 7.73
N ALA A 319 -10.71 13.45 7.32
CA ALA A 319 -11.15 12.17 7.89
C ALA A 319 -10.36 11.74 9.13
N PHE A 320 -9.05 11.99 9.16
CA PHE A 320 -8.13 11.39 10.14
C PHE A 320 -7.26 12.40 10.92
N GLY A 321 -7.20 13.66 10.49
CA GLY A 321 -6.28 14.67 11.01
C GLY A 321 -4.87 14.62 10.39
N ASP A 322 -4.21 15.78 10.34
CA ASP A 322 -2.90 15.96 9.71
C ASP A 322 -1.83 14.98 10.22
N GLU A 323 -1.74 14.81 11.54
CA GLU A 323 -0.76 13.96 12.22
C GLU A 323 -0.82 12.49 11.75
N GLU A 324 -2.01 11.88 11.75
CA GLU A 324 -2.19 10.47 11.40
C GLU A 324 -2.02 10.25 9.89
N VAL A 325 -2.42 11.22 9.06
CA VAL A 325 -2.12 11.19 7.61
C VAL A 325 -0.60 11.24 7.37
N THR A 326 0.12 12.14 8.04
CA THR A 326 1.59 12.22 7.90
C THR A 326 2.28 10.96 8.43
N LYS A 327 1.84 10.39 9.56
CA LYS A 327 2.33 9.09 10.07
C LYS A 327 2.08 7.97 9.07
N MET A 328 0.87 7.86 8.52
CA MET A 328 0.50 6.84 7.53
C MET A 328 1.41 6.91 6.30
N LEU A 329 1.61 8.11 5.74
CA LEU A 329 2.40 8.31 4.52
C LEU A 329 3.88 8.00 4.73
N THR A 330 4.48 8.59 5.77
CA THR A 330 5.92 8.41 6.09
C THR A 330 6.28 6.99 6.54
N ALA A 331 5.31 6.19 6.99
CA ALA A 331 5.50 4.79 7.37
C ALA A 331 5.51 3.79 6.19
N VAL A 332 5.19 4.21 4.96
CA VAL A 332 5.13 3.32 3.80
C VAL A 332 6.51 2.75 3.46
N LYS A 333 6.63 1.42 3.53
CA LYS A 333 7.90 0.71 3.32
C LYS A 333 8.34 0.78 1.87
N THR A 334 9.65 0.93 1.66
CA THR A 334 10.29 1.09 0.34
C THR A 334 10.22 -0.13 -0.57
N SER A 335 9.71 -1.27 -0.08
CA SER A 335 9.58 -2.53 -0.82
C SER A 335 8.41 -2.55 -1.82
N ASP A 336 7.33 -1.79 -1.59
CA ASP A 336 6.29 -1.59 -2.60
C ASP A 336 6.49 -0.22 -3.27
N TRP A 337 6.93 -0.26 -4.53
CA TRP A 337 7.22 0.96 -5.30
C TRP A 337 5.96 1.75 -5.71
N LYS A 338 4.79 1.10 -5.79
CA LYS A 338 3.52 1.76 -6.15
C LYS A 338 2.94 2.47 -4.94
N ALA A 339 2.84 1.77 -3.82
CA ALA A 339 2.40 2.35 -2.55
C ALA A 339 3.31 3.53 -2.16
N LYS A 340 4.65 3.36 -2.30
CA LYS A 340 5.62 4.44 -2.09
C LYS A 340 5.39 5.63 -3.04
N LYS A 341 5.14 5.40 -4.33
CA LYS A 341 4.90 6.50 -5.29
C LYS A 341 3.66 7.30 -4.90
N ILE A 342 2.55 6.63 -4.59
CA ILE A 342 1.30 7.26 -4.15
C ILE A 342 1.53 8.03 -2.84
N ALA A 343 2.27 7.45 -1.89
CA ALA A 343 2.60 8.11 -0.64
C ALA A 343 3.38 9.41 -0.86
N THR A 344 4.44 9.40 -1.65
CA THR A 344 5.23 10.62 -1.94
C THR A 344 4.47 11.66 -2.76
N GLU A 345 3.54 11.25 -3.62
CA GLU A 345 2.62 12.19 -4.31
C GLU A 345 1.64 12.85 -3.32
N LEU A 346 1.15 12.12 -2.32
CA LEU A 346 0.30 12.64 -1.25
C LEU A 346 1.07 13.47 -0.21
N GLU A 347 2.31 13.13 0.13
CA GLU A 347 3.20 13.95 0.96
C GLU A 347 3.42 15.33 0.31
N ALA A 348 3.77 15.35 -0.99
CA ALA A 348 3.94 16.59 -1.74
C ALA A 348 2.64 17.39 -1.88
N ALA A 349 1.48 16.72 -1.91
CA ALA A 349 0.18 17.39 -1.86
C ALA A 349 -0.11 17.97 -0.46
N GLN A 350 0.28 17.29 0.63
CA GLN A 350 0.06 17.75 2.01
C GLN A 350 0.82 19.06 2.29
N LEU A 351 2.09 19.13 1.86
CA LEU A 351 2.89 20.36 1.98
C LEU A 351 2.25 21.54 1.21
N LYS A 352 1.69 21.28 0.02
CA LYS A 352 0.99 22.29 -0.79
C LYS A 352 -0.32 22.73 -0.16
N MET A 353 -1.12 21.79 0.36
CA MET A 353 -2.38 22.05 1.07
C MET A 353 -2.18 22.96 2.29
N TRP A 354 -1.14 22.70 3.09
CA TRP A 354 -0.78 23.56 4.23
C TRP A 354 -0.38 24.97 3.80
N LEU A 355 0.45 25.08 2.75
CA LEU A 355 0.87 26.36 2.20
C LEU A 355 -0.32 27.16 1.64
N SER A 356 -1.19 26.53 0.84
CA SER A 356 -2.35 27.19 0.22
C SER A 356 -3.45 27.54 1.21
N SER A 357 -3.54 26.82 2.34
CA SER A 357 -4.40 27.19 3.48
C SER A 357 -3.77 28.24 4.40
N GLY A 358 -2.59 28.78 4.04
CA GLY A 358 -1.95 29.89 4.75
C GLY A 358 -1.30 29.54 6.08
N LYS A 359 -1.08 28.25 6.37
CA LYS A 359 -0.47 27.81 7.63
C LYS A 359 0.98 28.30 7.74
N SER A 360 1.36 28.79 8.91
CA SER A 360 2.75 29.08 9.24
C SER A 360 3.56 27.80 9.49
N VAL A 361 4.88 27.93 9.58
CA VAL A 361 5.76 26.83 10.00
C VAL A 361 5.48 26.42 11.45
N ASP A 362 4.99 27.32 12.30
CA ASP A 362 4.59 27.01 13.68
C ASP A 362 3.25 26.26 13.76
N ASP A 363 2.26 26.62 12.94
CA ASP A 363 1.01 25.87 12.84
C ASP A 363 1.26 24.39 12.48
N VAL A 364 2.18 24.13 11.54
CA VAL A 364 2.52 22.76 11.12
C VAL A 364 3.40 22.03 12.15
N TYR A 365 4.16 22.74 12.99
CA TYR A 365 4.87 22.15 14.14
C TYR A 365 3.86 21.56 15.14
N ASP A 366 2.82 22.34 15.46
CA ASP A 366 1.82 22.01 16.47
C ASP A 366 0.82 20.96 15.93
N LEU A 367 0.40 21.06 14.66
CA LEU A 367 -0.45 20.06 14.00
C LEU A 367 0.18 18.67 13.93
N LEU A 368 1.50 18.59 13.75
CA LEU A 368 2.27 17.33 13.73
C LEU A 368 2.72 16.87 15.12
N LYS A 369 2.28 17.58 16.18
CA LYS A 369 2.56 17.29 17.60
C LYS A 369 4.04 16.96 17.85
N LEU A 370 4.91 17.82 17.32
CA LEU A 370 6.34 17.72 17.56
C LEU A 370 6.66 17.95 19.05
N PRO A 371 7.84 17.50 19.56
CA PRO A 371 8.19 17.64 20.96
C PRO A 371 8.06 19.09 21.45
N SER A 372 7.70 19.29 22.72
CA SER A 372 7.58 20.63 23.31
C SER A 372 8.84 21.47 23.05
N ARG A 373 8.69 22.76 22.75
CA ARG A 373 9.83 23.66 22.50
C ARG A 373 10.70 23.89 23.76
N SER A 374 10.17 23.56 24.95
CA SER A 374 10.89 23.48 26.23
C SER A 374 11.60 22.13 26.47
N SER A 375 11.60 21.23 25.49
CA SER A 375 12.21 19.90 25.58
C SER A 375 13.72 19.94 25.35
N HIS A 376 14.49 19.27 26.21
CA HIS A 376 15.89 18.93 25.93
C HIS A 376 16.06 17.62 25.12
N TYR A 377 14.97 16.91 24.83
CA TYR A 377 14.97 15.68 24.04
C TYR A 377 15.08 15.95 22.53
N ASP A 378 15.67 14.98 21.84
CA ASP A 378 15.89 14.95 20.39
C ASP A 378 14.57 14.78 19.60
N PHE A 379 14.57 15.13 18.32
CA PHE A 379 13.51 14.80 17.37
C PHE A 379 13.59 13.37 16.82
N ALA A 380 14.66 12.64 17.15
CA ALA A 380 14.88 11.24 16.79
C ALA A 380 13.65 10.35 17.04
N GLY A 381 13.24 9.63 16.00
CA GLY A 381 12.07 8.74 16.04
C GLY A 381 10.72 9.41 15.74
N ASN A 382 10.60 10.75 15.76
CA ASN A 382 9.37 11.42 15.34
C ASN A 382 9.27 11.43 13.79
N PRO A 383 8.22 10.83 13.19
CA PRO A 383 8.06 10.81 11.73
C PRO A 383 7.70 12.19 11.15
N GLY A 384 6.85 12.95 11.84
CA GLY A 384 6.40 14.28 11.43
C GLY A 384 7.54 15.30 11.35
N PHE A 385 8.62 15.14 12.12
CA PHE A 385 9.77 16.05 12.08
C PHE A 385 10.37 16.19 10.68
N LYS A 386 10.51 15.09 9.93
CA LYS A 386 11.04 15.13 8.55
C LYS A 386 10.09 15.89 7.62
N THR A 387 8.79 15.66 7.76
CA THR A 387 7.74 16.33 6.98
C THR A 387 7.66 17.82 7.31
N TRP A 388 7.86 18.21 8.57
CA TRP A 388 7.90 19.60 9.00
C TRP A 388 9.14 20.34 8.47
N ILE A 389 10.34 19.73 8.50
CA ILE A 389 11.53 20.33 7.85
C ILE A 389 11.30 20.45 6.33
N ALA A 390 10.64 19.47 5.69
CA ALA A 390 10.26 19.56 4.28
C ALA A 390 9.23 20.67 4.01
N TYR A 391 8.27 20.89 4.93
CA TYR A 391 7.35 22.03 4.87
C TYR A 391 8.07 23.37 5.01
N MET A 392 9.00 23.49 5.96
CA MET A 392 9.83 24.68 6.14
C MET A 392 10.68 24.97 4.89
N ASN A 393 11.18 23.94 4.20
CA ASN A 393 11.78 24.08 2.87
C ASN A 393 10.78 24.62 1.83
N THR A 394 9.58 24.04 1.72
CA THR A 394 8.54 24.50 0.77
C THR A 394 8.16 25.96 1.03
N PHE A 395 7.94 26.34 2.29
CA PHE A 395 7.70 27.73 2.69
C PHE A 395 8.88 28.65 2.31
N SER A 396 10.11 28.19 2.50
CA SER A 396 11.34 28.95 2.19
C SER A 396 11.58 29.15 0.69
N ILE A 397 11.16 28.20 -0.16
CA ILE A 397 11.22 28.33 -1.62
C ILE A 397 10.30 29.45 -2.11
N GLU A 398 9.12 29.59 -1.52
CA GLU A 398 8.13 30.63 -1.86
C GLU A 398 8.39 31.96 -1.14
N ASN A 399 9.26 31.98 -0.12
CA ASN A 399 9.58 33.16 0.70
C ASN A 399 11.11 33.31 0.94
N PRO A 400 11.94 33.34 -0.12
CA PRO A 400 13.41 33.28 0.00
C PRO A 400 14.01 34.50 0.71
N ASP A 401 13.31 35.64 0.73
CA ASP A 401 13.66 36.85 1.46
C ASP A 401 13.46 36.74 2.98
N LYS A 402 12.60 35.81 3.43
CA LYS A 402 12.16 35.69 4.83
C LYS A 402 12.90 34.61 5.61
N VAL A 403 13.65 33.73 4.94
CA VAL A 403 14.28 32.52 5.52
C VAL A 403 15.12 32.85 6.76
N ALA A 404 16.04 33.81 6.66
CA ALA A 404 16.86 34.24 7.80
C ALA A 404 16.03 34.75 8.99
N ARG A 405 14.90 35.43 8.72
CA ARG A 405 14.00 35.95 9.75
C ARG A 405 13.16 34.85 10.39
N LEU A 406 12.64 33.92 9.59
CA LEU A 406 11.92 32.72 10.02
C LEU A 406 12.78 31.88 10.97
N LEU A 407 13.99 31.51 10.54
CA LEU A 407 14.90 30.69 11.35
C LEU A 407 15.32 31.41 12.64
N SER A 408 15.54 32.73 12.59
CA SER A 408 15.88 33.52 13.78
C SER A 408 14.71 33.65 14.77
N ALA A 409 13.48 33.83 14.27
CA ALA A 409 12.28 33.89 15.11
C ALA A 409 12.01 32.53 15.78
N LEU A 410 12.08 31.46 15.00
CA LEU A 410 11.93 30.08 15.48
C LEU A 410 12.95 29.74 16.58
N ALA A 411 14.21 30.18 16.44
CA ALA A 411 15.23 30.01 17.48
C ALA A 411 14.86 30.68 18.82
N THR A 412 14.12 31.78 18.83
CA THR A 412 13.68 32.43 20.07
C THR A 412 12.54 31.71 20.79
N GLN A 413 11.98 30.64 20.20
CA GLN A 413 10.90 29.85 20.79
C GLN A 413 11.39 28.62 21.58
N PHE A 414 12.67 28.29 21.52
CA PHE A 414 13.27 27.14 22.23
C PHE A 414 14.04 27.58 23.47
N ASP A 415 13.80 26.91 24.60
CA ASP A 415 14.49 27.22 25.88
C ASP A 415 15.97 26.77 25.89
N ALA A 416 16.40 25.99 24.90
CA ALA A 416 17.76 25.50 24.74
C ALA A 416 18.20 25.54 23.28
N GLU A 417 19.50 25.73 23.05
CA GLU A 417 20.07 25.79 21.70
C GLU A 417 20.05 24.44 20.99
N ARG A 418 20.13 23.33 21.74
CA ARG A 418 20.34 21.98 21.19
C ARG A 418 19.25 21.55 20.20
N PRO A 419 17.93 21.63 20.51
CA PRO A 419 16.89 21.31 19.53
C PRO A 419 16.97 22.22 18.29
N MET A 420 17.18 23.52 18.46
CA MET A 420 17.30 24.44 17.32
C MET A 420 18.52 24.13 16.44
N ILE A 421 19.64 23.75 17.03
CA ILE A 421 20.82 23.32 16.28
C ILE A 421 20.53 22.03 15.50
N GLN A 422 19.72 21.10 16.02
CA GLN A 422 19.27 19.90 15.28
C GLN A 422 18.29 20.23 14.13
N ILE A 423 17.37 21.17 14.35
CA ILE A 423 16.50 21.72 13.29
C ILE A 423 17.36 22.29 12.16
N LEU A 424 18.41 23.05 12.50
CA LEU A 424 19.33 23.64 11.54
C LEU A 424 20.21 22.58 10.84
N GLN A 425 20.63 21.51 11.52
CA GLN A 425 21.30 20.36 10.89
C GLN A 425 20.43 19.69 9.82
N ALA A 426 19.13 19.59 10.05
CA ALA A 426 18.18 19.05 9.08
C ALA A 426 17.89 20.05 7.93
N ALA A 427 17.64 21.32 8.27
CA ALA A 427 17.36 22.39 7.31
C ALA A 427 18.51 22.63 6.32
N LYS A 428 19.77 22.50 6.76
CA LYS A 428 20.97 22.63 5.90
C LYS A 428 21.05 21.63 4.75
N LYS A 429 20.24 20.56 4.76
CA LYS A 429 20.16 19.58 3.66
C LYS A 429 19.33 20.08 2.47
N PHE A 430 18.73 21.27 2.59
CA PHE A 430 17.91 21.90 1.57
C PHE A 430 18.57 23.22 1.10
N PRO A 431 18.91 23.36 -0.21
CA PRO A 431 19.60 24.56 -0.73
C PRO A 431 18.88 25.89 -0.48
N SER A 432 17.55 25.87 -0.33
CA SER A 432 16.71 27.03 0.02
C SER A 432 17.02 27.63 1.39
N MET A 433 17.55 26.82 2.32
CA MET A 433 17.83 27.20 3.70
C MET A 433 19.32 27.10 4.06
N GLU A 434 20.14 26.39 3.28
CA GLU A 434 21.51 26.02 3.60
C GLU A 434 22.35 27.17 4.16
N ARG A 435 22.45 28.30 3.45
CA ARG A 435 23.27 29.46 3.84
C ARG A 435 22.88 30.00 5.22
N ASP A 436 21.59 30.28 5.41
CA ASP A 436 21.10 30.97 6.61
C ASP A 436 21.00 30.01 7.78
N ALA A 437 20.67 28.74 7.53
CA ALA A 437 20.71 27.69 8.53
C ALA A 437 22.15 27.39 8.99
N ALA A 438 23.13 27.34 8.09
CA ALA A 438 24.55 27.20 8.43
C ALA A 438 25.08 28.38 9.24
N LYS A 439 24.71 29.61 8.85
CA LYS A 439 25.07 30.83 9.58
C LYS A 439 24.50 30.83 10.99
N LEU A 440 23.19 30.63 11.15
CA LEU A 440 22.56 30.61 12.47
C LEU A 440 23.10 29.46 13.33
N GLN A 441 23.30 28.27 12.77
CA GLN A 441 23.88 27.13 13.50
C GLN A 441 25.24 27.46 14.13
N LEU A 442 26.10 28.16 13.39
CA LEU A 442 27.39 28.61 13.91
C LEU A 442 27.23 29.67 15.02
N GLN A 443 26.31 30.61 14.85
CA GLN A 443 26.04 31.64 15.88
C GLN A 443 25.50 31.04 17.18
N LEU A 444 24.59 30.05 17.12
CA LEU A 444 24.09 29.36 18.31
C LEU A 444 25.18 28.49 18.96
N ALA A 445 26.03 27.83 18.16
CA ALA A 445 27.18 27.10 18.69
C ALA A 445 28.21 28.02 19.37
N GLU A 446 28.53 29.17 18.78
CA GLU A 446 29.41 30.17 19.39
C GLU A 446 28.81 30.77 20.67
N LYS A 447 27.47 30.95 20.74
CA LYS A 447 26.76 31.31 21.98
C LYS A 447 26.90 30.23 23.07
N VAL A 448 26.80 28.94 22.72
CA VAL A 448 27.05 27.83 23.67
C VAL A 448 28.50 27.85 24.15
N PHE A 449 29.49 28.00 23.26
CA PHE A 449 30.91 28.05 23.63
C PHE A 449 31.24 29.25 24.54
N ALA A 450 30.58 30.40 24.33
CA ALA A 450 30.73 31.58 25.18
C ALA A 450 30.29 31.36 26.65
N THR A 451 29.49 30.33 26.95
CA THR A 451 29.08 30.01 28.33
C THR A 451 30.19 29.37 29.17
N GLY A 452 31.28 28.88 28.57
CA GLY A 452 32.38 28.25 29.29
C GLY A 452 32.08 26.85 29.87
N ILE A 453 31.02 26.17 29.41
CA ILE A 453 30.73 24.78 29.83
C ILE A 453 31.80 23.78 29.34
N PRO A 454 32.09 22.69 30.06
CA PRO A 454 33.11 21.71 29.67
C PRO A 454 32.92 21.22 28.21
N PRO A 455 34.00 21.10 27.42
CA PRO A 455 33.97 20.61 26.04
C PRO A 455 33.11 19.36 25.79
N ASN A 456 33.10 18.39 26.70
CA ASN A 456 32.29 17.17 26.60
C ASN A 456 30.78 17.43 26.70
N LYS A 457 30.36 18.45 27.45
CA LYS A 457 28.98 18.94 27.49
C LYS A 457 28.71 19.81 26.26
N ALA A 458 29.61 20.72 25.93
CA ALA A 458 29.49 21.59 24.75
C ALA A 458 29.24 20.78 23.47
N PHE A 459 29.95 19.66 23.26
CA PHE A 459 29.78 18.75 22.13
C PHE A 459 28.31 18.30 21.95
N LYS A 460 27.64 17.97 23.05
CA LYS A 460 26.24 17.54 23.05
C LYS A 460 25.28 18.71 22.92
N GLU A 461 25.53 19.83 23.59
CA GLU A 461 24.67 21.03 23.49
C GLU A 461 24.70 21.65 22.09
N VAL A 462 25.82 21.56 21.36
CA VAL A 462 25.89 21.90 19.92
C VAL A 462 25.54 20.73 18.98
N ALA A 463 24.92 19.69 19.55
CA ALA A 463 24.39 18.51 18.87
C ALA A 463 25.36 17.81 17.91
N LEU A 464 26.67 17.84 18.19
CA LEU A 464 27.67 17.13 17.38
C LEU A 464 27.52 15.61 17.49
N ASP A 465 26.83 15.10 18.53
CA ASP A 465 26.47 13.69 18.67
C ASP A 465 25.34 13.23 17.72
N SER A 466 24.54 14.14 17.16
CA SER A 466 23.48 13.80 16.19
C SER A 466 23.84 14.04 14.71
N VAL A 467 25.02 14.59 14.40
CA VAL A 467 25.43 14.88 13.01
C VAL A 467 25.59 13.60 12.18
N GLY A 468 25.90 12.48 12.84
CA GLY A 468 26.23 11.22 12.18
C GLY A 468 27.59 11.27 11.48
N ASP A 469 27.72 10.54 10.38
CA ASP A 469 29.03 10.11 9.86
C ASP A 469 29.83 11.25 9.17
N SER A 470 29.23 12.44 9.06
CA SER A 470 29.87 13.66 8.54
C SER A 470 30.38 14.60 9.63
N VAL A 471 30.44 14.18 10.90
CA VAL A 471 30.79 15.09 12.03
C VAL A 471 32.17 15.72 11.90
N LEU A 472 33.18 14.97 11.44
CA LEU A 472 34.54 15.48 11.22
C LEU A 472 34.64 16.50 10.07
N SER A 473 33.61 16.55 9.20
CA SER A 473 33.44 17.54 8.13
C SER A 473 32.62 18.76 8.56
N SER A 474 32.08 18.78 9.79
CA SER A 474 31.18 19.83 10.26
C SER A 474 31.95 21.10 10.63
N PRO A 475 31.59 22.29 10.10
CA PRO A 475 32.17 23.56 10.55
C PRO A 475 31.98 23.81 12.06
N VAL A 476 30.91 23.26 12.66
CA VAL A 476 30.66 23.32 14.11
C VAL A 476 31.67 22.44 14.88
N PHE A 477 32.09 21.31 14.32
CA PHE A 477 33.14 20.47 14.93
C PHE A 477 34.49 21.20 14.92
N THR A 478 34.85 21.85 13.82
CA THR A 478 36.07 22.68 13.75
C THR A 478 36.05 23.84 14.76
N ARG A 479 34.89 24.51 14.93
CA ARG A 479 34.73 25.55 15.97
C ARG A 479 34.81 24.99 17.39
N TRP A 480 34.22 23.82 17.63
CA TRP A 480 34.29 23.13 18.92
C TRP A 480 35.72 22.68 19.26
N MET A 481 36.50 22.18 18.29
CA MET A 481 37.93 21.85 18.49
C MET A 481 38.72 23.08 18.99
N ASN A 482 38.57 24.22 18.31
CA ASN A 482 39.20 25.48 18.75
C ASN A 482 38.71 25.91 20.16
N TYR A 483 37.44 25.65 20.48
CA TYR A 483 36.89 25.90 21.82
C TYR A 483 37.53 24.99 22.88
N VAL A 484 37.81 23.71 22.60
CA VAL A 484 38.51 22.83 23.54
C VAL A 484 39.91 23.36 23.83
N ASP A 485 40.67 23.73 22.79
CA ASP A 485 42.01 24.30 22.95
C ASP A 485 41.98 25.55 23.84
N ASP A 486 41.03 26.47 23.61
CA ASP A 486 40.91 27.69 24.41
C ASP A 486 40.33 27.47 25.80
N PHE A 487 39.49 26.44 26.01
CA PHE A 487 39.02 26.04 27.33
C PHE A 487 40.16 25.43 28.15
N ASN A 488 40.93 24.50 27.58
CA ASN A 488 42.04 23.82 28.26
C ASN A 488 43.17 24.81 28.61
N LYS A 489 43.53 25.74 27.71
CA LYS A 489 44.49 26.84 28.01
C LYS A 489 44.06 27.71 29.20
N LYS A 490 42.75 27.89 29.41
CA LYS A 490 42.18 28.72 30.49
C LYS A 490 41.96 27.93 31.80
N ASN A 491 41.95 26.60 31.75
CA ASN A 491 41.64 25.72 32.86
C ASN A 491 42.74 24.64 33.06
N PRO A 492 44.01 25.04 33.31
CA PRO A 492 45.09 24.08 33.53
C PRO A 492 44.83 23.20 34.76
N GLY A 493 45.13 21.91 34.67
CA GLY A 493 44.79 20.89 35.67
C GLY A 493 43.30 20.49 35.69
N LYS A 494 42.50 20.96 34.73
CA LYS A 494 41.09 20.59 34.49
C LYS A 494 40.80 20.42 32.98
N GLU A 495 41.81 20.00 32.22
CA GLU A 495 41.75 19.81 30.78
C GLU A 495 40.73 18.73 30.43
N ASP A 496 39.75 19.06 29.58
CA ASP A 496 38.76 18.11 29.10
C ASP A 496 39.28 17.37 27.88
N SER A 497 39.04 16.06 27.84
CA SER A 497 39.48 15.18 26.76
C SER A 497 38.50 15.24 25.61
N TRP A 498 38.78 16.09 24.61
CA TRP A 498 37.96 16.20 23.39
C TRP A 498 37.76 14.83 22.71
N PHE A 499 38.79 13.98 22.69
CA PHE A 499 38.67 12.62 22.16
C PHE A 499 37.63 11.80 22.94
N SER A 500 37.56 11.93 24.26
CA SER A 500 36.55 11.25 25.08
C SER A 500 35.13 11.74 24.76
N ALA A 501 34.93 13.01 24.40
CA ALA A 501 33.63 13.53 23.97
C ALA A 501 33.17 12.90 22.64
N LEU A 502 34.07 12.78 21.68
CA LEU A 502 33.82 12.13 20.39
C LEU A 502 33.57 10.62 20.56
N HIS A 503 34.48 9.91 21.23
CA HIS A 503 34.39 8.47 21.49
C HIS A 503 33.10 8.08 22.24
N ASN A 504 32.78 8.76 23.35
CA ASN A 504 31.58 8.47 24.14
C ASN A 504 30.26 8.69 23.36
N SER A 505 30.30 9.50 22.30
CA SER A 505 29.13 9.84 21.49
C SER A 505 28.98 8.94 20.25
N TYR A 506 30.09 8.43 19.70
CA TYR A 506 30.10 7.65 18.46
C TYR A 506 30.35 6.15 18.66
N GLN A 507 30.91 5.71 19.79
CA GLN A 507 31.42 4.35 20.03
C GLN A 507 32.60 3.97 19.10
N TRP A 508 33.18 2.78 19.27
CA TRP A 508 34.38 2.35 18.54
C TRP A 508 34.12 2.09 17.06
N ASP A 509 33.23 1.15 16.74
CA ASP A 509 33.00 0.62 15.39
C ASP A 509 32.69 1.74 14.38
N ARG A 510 31.97 2.78 14.82
CA ARG A 510 31.60 3.95 14.02
C ARG A 510 32.71 4.99 13.92
N LEU A 511 33.64 5.05 14.88
CA LEU A 511 34.80 5.95 14.84
C LEU A 511 35.75 5.56 13.71
N ASP A 512 35.89 4.26 13.40
CA ASP A 512 36.64 3.82 12.23
C ASP A 512 35.94 4.22 10.92
N THR A 513 34.61 4.07 10.81
CA THR A 513 33.86 4.61 9.66
C THR A 513 34.01 6.13 9.50
N LEU A 514 34.04 6.89 10.60
CA LEU A 514 34.35 8.32 10.59
C LEU A 514 35.77 8.60 10.06
N LEU A 515 36.76 7.85 10.55
CA LEU A 515 38.17 8.01 10.18
C LEU A 515 38.42 7.67 8.71
N GLU A 516 37.86 6.59 8.19
CA GLU A 516 37.91 6.21 6.77
C GLU A 516 37.26 7.28 5.88
N THR A 517 36.03 7.70 6.22
CA THR A 517 35.30 8.75 5.49
C THR A 517 36.08 10.07 5.47
N ALA A 518 36.65 10.46 6.61
CA ALA A 518 37.41 11.70 6.75
C ALA A 518 38.79 11.64 6.06
N ARG A 519 39.44 10.47 5.99
CA ARG A 519 40.66 10.23 5.20
C ARG A 519 40.42 10.31 3.69
N GLY A 520 39.28 9.80 3.22
CA GLY A 520 38.88 9.84 1.81
C GLY A 520 38.69 11.25 1.24
N ASN A 521 38.55 12.27 2.09
CA ASN A 521 38.41 13.67 1.70
C ASN A 521 39.64 14.50 2.12
N PRO A 522 40.41 15.08 1.17
CA PRO A 522 41.61 15.87 1.46
C PRO A 522 41.43 17.05 2.42
N THR A 523 40.22 17.60 2.54
CA THR A 523 39.93 18.71 3.47
C THR A 523 39.82 18.24 4.93
N THR A 524 39.47 16.98 5.17
CA THR A 524 39.26 16.39 6.50
C THR A 524 40.33 15.37 6.92
N ALA A 525 41.22 14.96 6.00
CA ALA A 525 42.28 13.99 6.31
C ALA A 525 43.14 14.40 7.53
N LYS A 526 43.51 15.68 7.64
CA LYS A 526 44.23 16.22 8.81
C LYS A 526 43.45 16.12 10.13
N ILE A 527 42.12 16.17 10.07
CA ILE A 527 41.25 15.97 11.23
C ILE A 527 41.21 14.48 11.59
N ALA A 528 41.13 13.59 10.59
CA ALA A 528 41.22 12.14 10.81
C ALA A 528 42.56 11.75 11.46
N ASP A 529 43.68 12.32 10.99
CA ASP A 529 45.00 12.07 11.58
C ASP A 529 45.10 12.57 13.03
N ALA A 530 44.44 13.69 13.36
CA ALA A 530 44.36 14.20 14.73
C ALA A 530 43.49 13.30 15.64
N VAL A 531 42.37 12.77 15.13
CA VAL A 531 41.50 11.81 15.83
C VAL A 531 42.22 10.49 16.05
N GLU A 532 42.92 9.96 15.04
CA GLU A 532 43.73 8.74 15.15
C GLU A 532 44.86 8.93 16.17
N LYS A 533 45.57 10.06 16.13
CA LYS A 533 46.60 10.38 17.11
C LYS A 533 46.02 10.39 18.53
N ALA A 534 44.89 11.05 18.74
CA ALA A 534 44.27 11.14 20.06
C ALA A 534 43.67 9.79 20.53
N ARG A 535 43.20 8.93 19.61
CA ARG A 535 42.84 7.54 19.89
C ARG A 535 44.02 6.76 20.46
N MET A 536 45.18 6.83 19.80
CA MET A 536 46.40 6.16 20.25
C MET A 536 46.87 6.72 21.60
N GLU A 537 46.90 8.04 21.79
CA GLU A 537 47.28 8.69 23.05
C GLU A 537 46.34 8.31 24.21
N TRP A 538 45.05 8.11 23.95
CA TRP A 538 44.07 7.66 24.94
C TRP A 538 44.18 6.16 25.23
N TRP A 539 44.37 5.30 24.20
CA TRP A 539 44.65 3.87 24.38
C TRP A 539 45.91 3.64 25.24
N LEU A 540 46.96 4.46 25.04
CA LEU A 540 48.19 4.48 25.85
C LEU A 540 47.95 4.82 27.34
N THR A 541 46.72 5.08 27.79
CA THR A 541 46.37 5.24 29.22
C THR A 541 45.63 4.04 29.82
N LYS A 542 45.28 3.02 29.01
CA LYS A 542 44.34 1.96 29.40
C LYS A 542 44.67 0.54 28.92
N TYR A 543 45.33 0.40 27.77
CA TYR A 543 45.42 -0.88 27.05
C TYR A 543 46.85 -1.28 26.73
N GLU A 544 47.12 -2.58 26.75
CA GLU A 544 48.43 -3.13 26.37
C GLU A 544 48.46 -3.41 24.86
N PRO A 545 49.65 -3.67 24.26
CA PRO A 545 49.74 -3.82 22.80
C PRO A 545 48.94 -4.99 22.23
N GLU A 546 48.63 -6.04 23.01
CA GLU A 546 47.74 -7.14 22.59
C GLU A 546 46.29 -6.66 22.34
N ASP A 547 45.74 -5.83 23.23
CA ASP A 547 44.39 -5.27 23.08
C ASP A 547 44.27 -4.41 21.84
N THR A 548 45.24 -3.51 21.62
CA THR A 548 45.20 -2.59 20.47
C THR A 548 45.53 -3.26 19.14
N PHE A 549 46.21 -4.40 19.14
CA PHE A 549 46.32 -5.26 17.95
C PHE A 549 44.93 -5.75 17.52
N ARG A 550 44.12 -6.17 18.50
CA ARG A 550 42.76 -6.67 18.30
C ARG A 550 41.76 -5.55 17.97
N PHE A 551 41.85 -4.39 18.60
CA PHE A 551 41.03 -3.21 18.26
C PHE A 551 41.32 -2.62 16.86
N LEU A 552 42.42 -3.02 16.23
CA LEU A 552 42.77 -2.69 14.85
C LEU A 552 42.47 -3.84 13.87
N HIS A 553 41.75 -4.88 14.32
CA HIS A 553 41.37 -6.09 13.60
C HIS A 553 42.56 -6.89 13.00
N LEU A 554 43.77 -6.70 13.54
CA LEU A 554 44.98 -7.32 13.00
C LEU A 554 45.04 -8.84 13.20
N ASN A 555 44.27 -9.37 14.15
CA ASN A 555 44.03 -10.81 14.36
C ASN A 555 43.08 -11.45 13.32
N GLU A 556 42.45 -10.65 12.44
CA GLU A 556 41.51 -11.13 11.42
C GLU A 556 42.12 -11.12 10.00
N TYR A 557 43.25 -10.43 9.81
CA TYR A 557 43.84 -10.16 8.49
C TYR A 557 44.69 -11.30 7.91
N GLY A 558 45.08 -12.31 8.69
CA GLY A 558 45.84 -13.48 8.22
C GLY A 558 47.13 -13.08 7.47
N GLU A 559 47.35 -13.67 6.28
CA GLU A 559 48.57 -13.48 5.47
C GLU A 559 48.91 -12.00 5.18
N ILE A 560 47.92 -11.10 5.09
CA ILE A 560 48.15 -9.69 4.76
C ILE A 560 48.40 -8.78 5.97
N THR A 561 48.32 -9.31 7.20
CA THR A 561 48.42 -8.55 8.46
C THR A 561 49.60 -7.57 8.48
N LEU A 562 50.82 -8.06 8.27
CA LEU A 562 52.06 -7.28 8.37
C LEU A 562 52.18 -6.17 7.31
N SER A 563 51.45 -6.29 6.19
CA SER A 563 51.41 -5.30 5.10
C SER A 563 50.26 -4.30 5.22
N SER A 564 49.38 -4.44 6.21
CA SER A 564 48.24 -3.56 6.39
C SER A 564 48.65 -2.18 6.93
N PRO A 565 47.91 -1.10 6.61
CA PRO A 565 48.12 0.21 7.23
C PRO A 565 47.92 0.19 8.75
N ASN A 566 46.93 -0.58 9.23
CA ASN A 566 46.64 -0.76 10.64
C ASN A 566 47.84 -1.36 11.41
N PHE A 567 48.58 -2.27 10.80
CA PHE A 567 49.78 -2.82 11.42
C PHE A 567 50.89 -1.76 11.59
N GLN A 568 51.01 -0.80 10.67
CA GLN A 568 51.95 0.31 10.83
C GLN A 568 51.54 1.29 11.95
N LEU A 569 50.22 1.53 12.12
CA LEU A 569 49.69 2.25 13.28
C LEU A 569 50.00 1.51 14.60
N TRP A 570 49.81 0.19 14.61
CA TRP A 570 50.09 -0.64 15.78
C TRP A 570 51.58 -0.73 16.13
N VAL A 571 52.48 -0.86 15.14
CA VAL A 571 53.94 -0.84 15.36
C VAL A 571 54.38 0.47 16.01
N LYS A 572 53.75 1.59 15.65
CA LYS A 572 53.96 2.87 16.34
C LYS A 572 53.41 2.81 17.78
N TYR A 573 52.18 2.32 17.98
CA TYR A 573 51.59 2.16 19.32
C TYR A 573 52.48 1.34 20.25
N LEU A 574 52.95 0.17 19.81
CA LEU A 574 53.87 -0.70 20.56
C LEU A 574 55.16 0.04 20.95
N LYS A 575 55.73 0.83 20.03
CA LYS A 575 56.93 1.63 20.32
C LYS A 575 56.66 2.69 21.39
N ASP A 576 55.56 3.43 21.26
CA ASP A 576 55.19 4.52 22.16
C ASP A 576 54.79 3.98 23.55
N PHE A 577 54.12 2.82 23.61
CA PHE A 577 53.84 2.06 24.84
C PHE A 577 55.11 1.60 25.54
N ASN A 578 56.01 0.92 24.81
CA ASN A 578 57.29 0.43 25.34
C ASN A 578 58.25 1.54 25.79
N HIS A 579 58.07 2.77 25.29
CA HIS A 579 58.79 3.95 25.77
C HIS A 579 58.18 4.51 27.05
N LYS A 580 56.84 4.54 27.14
CA LYS A 580 56.07 5.08 28.27
C LYS A 580 56.06 4.15 29.49
N TYR A 581 56.11 2.83 29.29
CA TYR A 581 56.04 1.81 30.33
C TYR A 581 57.22 0.81 30.23
N PRO A 582 58.45 1.20 30.60
CA PRO A 582 59.63 0.33 30.52
C PRO A 582 59.47 -1.00 31.26
N ASP A 583 58.78 -1.00 32.41
CA ASP A 583 58.57 -2.17 33.26
C ASP A 583 57.51 -3.15 32.71
N LYS A 584 56.70 -2.70 31.74
CA LYS A 584 55.71 -3.53 30.99
C LYS A 584 56.16 -3.81 29.55
N LYS A 585 57.43 -3.57 29.22
CA LYS A 585 57.92 -3.62 27.85
C LYS A 585 57.79 -5.03 27.25
N THR A 586 56.98 -5.14 26.20
CA THR A 586 56.77 -6.39 25.42
C THR A 586 57.43 -6.30 24.04
N THR A 587 57.67 -7.43 23.37
CA THR A 587 58.27 -7.45 22.02
C THR A 587 57.21 -7.61 20.93
N MET A 588 57.56 -7.21 19.71
CA MET A 588 56.64 -7.32 18.57
C MET A 588 56.22 -8.77 18.30
N ILE A 589 57.09 -9.75 18.56
CA ILE A 589 56.75 -11.17 18.36
C ILE A 589 55.90 -11.72 19.51
N ASP A 590 56.03 -11.19 20.74
CA ASP A 590 55.17 -11.59 21.86
C ASP A 590 53.72 -11.14 21.60
N SER A 591 53.48 -9.84 21.40
CA SER A 591 52.13 -9.32 21.18
C SER A 591 51.44 -9.78 19.89
N ILE A 592 52.21 -10.26 18.91
CA ILE A 592 51.65 -10.98 17.76
C ILE A 592 51.20 -12.38 18.17
N ARG A 593 51.95 -13.08 19.03
CA ARG A 593 51.62 -14.44 19.54
C ARG A 593 50.48 -14.45 20.56
N ASP A 594 50.27 -13.34 21.26
CA ASP A 594 49.10 -13.13 22.13
C ASP A 594 47.79 -13.05 21.30
N SER A 595 47.88 -12.79 19.98
CA SER A 595 46.74 -12.70 19.05
C SER A 595 46.69 -13.78 17.95
N TYR A 596 47.80 -14.46 17.66
CA TYR A 596 47.93 -15.53 16.67
C TYR A 596 48.74 -16.69 17.26
N ASN A 597 48.26 -17.93 17.12
CA ASN A 597 49.00 -19.08 17.61
C ASN A 597 50.27 -19.31 16.79
N ASP A 598 51.26 -19.99 17.38
CA ASP A 598 52.52 -20.35 16.71
C ASP A 598 52.33 -21.13 15.38
N ILE A 599 51.16 -21.75 15.17
CA ILE A 599 50.80 -22.40 13.90
C ILE A 599 50.36 -21.39 12.82
N ASP A 600 49.60 -20.35 13.18
CA ASP A 600 49.06 -19.35 12.26
C ASP A 600 50.21 -18.53 11.63
N LEU A 601 51.24 -18.26 12.44
CA LEU A 601 52.46 -17.56 12.03
C LEU A 601 53.29 -18.32 10.98
N LEU A 602 53.09 -19.63 10.82
CA LEU A 602 53.82 -20.43 9.83
C LEU A 602 53.42 -20.12 8.39
N ASP A 603 52.21 -19.58 8.17
CA ASP A 603 51.74 -19.17 6.85
C ASP A 603 51.84 -17.63 6.71
N ILE A 604 51.50 -16.87 7.77
CA ILE A 604 51.58 -15.39 7.77
C ILE A 604 53.02 -14.90 7.53
N LEU A 605 54.02 -15.43 8.24
CA LEU A 605 55.38 -14.91 8.11
C LEU A 605 56.01 -15.23 6.74
N PRO A 606 55.89 -16.45 6.17
CA PRO A 606 56.36 -16.72 4.80
C PRO A 606 55.55 -16.02 3.71
N ALA A 607 54.27 -15.70 3.92
CA ALA A 607 53.50 -14.84 3.01
C ALA A 607 54.04 -13.41 3.02
N ALA A 608 54.18 -12.80 4.20
CA ALA A 608 54.80 -11.49 4.37
C ALA A 608 56.26 -11.46 3.88
N ARG A 609 56.98 -12.58 3.89
CA ARG A 609 58.34 -12.70 3.33
C ARG A 609 58.36 -12.65 1.80
N LYS A 610 57.31 -13.09 1.10
CA LYS A 610 57.20 -13.00 -0.38
C LYS A 610 56.91 -11.57 -0.86
N ASN A 611 56.33 -10.72 0.00
CA ASN A 611 56.04 -9.32 -0.32
C ASN A 611 57.28 -8.44 -0.05
N PRO A 612 57.85 -7.75 -1.06
CA PRO A 612 59.08 -6.95 -0.91
C PRO A 612 59.00 -5.86 0.17
N ASN A 613 57.81 -5.29 0.42
CA ASN A 613 57.61 -4.23 1.41
C ASN A 613 57.72 -4.75 2.86
N THR A 614 57.47 -6.04 3.06
CA THR A 614 57.50 -6.69 4.39
C THR A 614 58.61 -7.71 4.56
N GLU A 615 59.35 -8.08 3.50
CA GLU A 615 60.35 -9.16 3.50
C GLU A 615 61.36 -9.05 4.67
N LYS A 616 61.94 -7.87 4.88
CA LYS A 616 62.92 -7.63 5.95
C LYS A 616 62.30 -7.78 7.35
N LEU A 617 61.06 -7.31 7.53
CA LEU A 617 60.36 -7.43 8.79
C LEU A 617 59.96 -8.89 9.06
N ALA A 618 59.45 -9.59 8.05
CA ALA A 618 59.10 -11.00 8.13
C ALA A 618 60.32 -11.83 8.53
N LYS A 619 61.47 -11.69 7.86
CA LYS A 619 62.72 -12.41 8.23
C LYS A 619 63.16 -12.14 9.68
N ASN A 620 62.99 -10.90 10.17
CA ASN A 620 63.29 -10.56 11.56
C ASN A 620 62.32 -11.26 12.54
N LEU A 621 61.01 -11.28 12.24
CA LEU A 621 60.00 -11.94 13.06
C LEU A 621 60.09 -13.47 13.00
N GLU A 622 60.47 -14.06 11.86
CA GLU A 622 60.78 -15.50 11.77
C GLU A 622 61.94 -15.88 12.71
N ASN A 623 63.01 -15.07 12.71
CA ASN A 623 64.14 -15.32 13.59
C ASN A 623 63.75 -15.13 15.06
N ALA A 624 63.00 -14.07 15.39
CA ALA A 624 62.54 -13.80 16.74
C ALA A 624 61.56 -14.87 17.28
N LEU A 625 60.73 -15.48 16.43
CA LEU A 625 59.89 -16.62 16.80
C LEU A 625 60.75 -17.85 17.14
N LEU A 626 61.80 -18.11 16.34
CA LEU A 626 62.77 -19.15 16.61
C LEU A 626 63.59 -18.88 17.88
N ASP A 627 63.95 -17.62 18.19
CA ASP A 627 64.58 -17.24 19.47
C ASP A 627 63.63 -17.51 20.65
N LYS A 628 62.36 -17.08 20.53
CA LYS A 628 61.35 -17.28 21.58
C LYS A 628 61.11 -18.74 21.93
N TRP A 629 61.14 -19.66 20.96
CA TRP A 629 61.07 -21.09 21.24
C TRP A 629 62.31 -21.62 21.99
N VAL A 630 63.51 -21.07 21.74
CA VAL A 630 64.73 -21.40 22.50
C VAL A 630 64.63 -20.85 23.94
N ASP A 631 64.20 -19.59 24.11
CA ASP A 631 64.03 -18.94 25.42
C ASP A 631 62.98 -19.67 26.29
N GLU A 632 61.86 -20.07 25.69
CA GLU A 632 60.81 -20.92 26.29
C GLU A 632 61.28 -22.38 26.54
N LYS A 633 62.46 -22.77 26.03
CA LYS A 633 63.03 -24.12 26.10
C LYS A 633 62.08 -25.20 25.51
N VAL A 634 61.38 -24.85 24.42
CA VAL A 634 60.40 -25.74 23.79
C VAL A 634 61.12 -26.95 23.21
N THR A 635 60.87 -28.15 23.74
CA THR A 635 61.45 -29.37 23.16
C THR A 635 60.90 -29.62 21.75
N VAL A 636 61.70 -30.21 20.86
CA VAL A 636 61.28 -30.49 19.47
C VAL A 636 59.98 -31.33 19.41
N ALA A 637 59.77 -32.24 20.37
CA ALA A 637 58.52 -33.00 20.51
C ALA A 637 57.33 -32.19 21.06
N SER A 638 57.60 -31.10 21.78
CA SER A 638 56.55 -30.14 22.17
C SER A 638 56.20 -29.20 21.01
N LEU A 639 57.20 -28.67 20.30
CA LEU A 639 56.98 -27.82 19.13
C LEU A 639 56.18 -28.54 18.05
N LYS A 640 56.54 -29.80 17.73
CA LYS A 640 55.78 -30.69 16.83
C LYS A 640 54.30 -30.85 17.18
N ARG A 641 53.93 -30.75 18.46
CA ARG A 641 52.53 -30.77 18.92
C ARG A 641 51.88 -29.38 18.89
N ARG A 642 52.65 -28.31 19.08
CA ARG A 642 52.17 -26.92 19.08
C ARG A 642 51.84 -26.41 17.66
N ILE A 643 52.66 -26.75 16.67
CA ILE A 643 52.47 -26.31 15.27
C ILE A 643 51.99 -27.43 14.31
N GLY A 644 51.96 -28.67 14.79
CA GLY A 644 51.39 -29.81 14.06
C GLY A 644 52.32 -30.44 13.01
N HIS A 645 51.70 -31.17 12.08
CA HIS A 645 52.37 -32.01 11.10
C HIS A 645 51.89 -31.70 9.67
N ASN A 646 52.42 -30.62 9.11
CA ASN A 646 52.27 -30.26 7.70
C ASN A 646 53.64 -29.89 7.06
N PRO A 647 53.75 -29.75 5.73
CA PRO A 647 55.03 -29.44 5.08
C PRO A 647 55.67 -28.13 5.54
N SER A 648 54.88 -27.08 5.80
CA SER A 648 55.37 -25.80 6.35
C SER A 648 56.05 -26.02 7.70
N SER A 649 55.40 -26.74 8.61
CA SER A 649 55.89 -27.06 9.96
C SER A 649 57.24 -27.76 9.94
N ASN A 650 57.47 -28.68 9.02
CA ASN A 650 58.74 -29.41 8.92
C ASN A 650 59.94 -28.48 8.68
N VAL A 651 59.78 -27.48 7.80
CA VAL A 651 60.84 -26.47 7.52
C VAL A 651 61.15 -25.61 8.75
N TRP A 652 60.12 -25.27 9.54
CA TRP A 652 60.30 -24.53 10.79
C TRP A 652 60.93 -25.37 11.90
N ILE A 653 60.56 -26.66 12.01
CA ILE A 653 61.18 -27.62 12.94
C ILE A 653 62.65 -27.84 12.61
N GLU A 654 63.01 -27.93 11.32
CA GLU A 654 64.39 -28.08 10.85
C GLU A 654 65.22 -26.84 11.24
N ARG A 655 64.78 -25.64 10.88
CA ARG A 655 65.40 -24.36 11.28
C ARG A 655 65.55 -24.22 12.79
N TYR A 656 64.54 -24.65 13.56
CA TYR A 656 64.59 -24.62 15.01
C TYR A 656 65.62 -25.62 15.58
N THR A 657 65.70 -26.83 15.02
CA THR A 657 66.67 -27.85 15.43
C THR A 657 68.11 -27.41 15.10
N GLU A 658 68.32 -26.80 13.93
CA GLU A 658 69.59 -26.21 13.51
C GLU A 658 69.97 -24.95 14.30
N LYS A 659 69.00 -24.28 14.95
CA LYS A 659 69.25 -23.19 15.89
C LYS A 659 69.61 -23.73 17.28
N LEU A 660 68.86 -24.71 17.80
CA LEU A 660 69.16 -25.38 19.08
C LEU A 660 70.54 -26.04 19.13
N SER A 661 71.01 -26.64 18.03
CA SER A 661 72.35 -27.27 17.99
C SER A 661 73.49 -26.25 18.18
N LYS A 662 73.25 -24.96 17.91
CA LYS A 662 74.22 -23.87 18.10
C LYS A 662 74.23 -23.29 19.53
N PHE A 663 73.30 -23.72 20.39
CA PHE A 663 73.25 -23.45 21.83
C PHE A 663 73.53 -24.72 22.67
N SER A 664 73.87 -25.84 22.02
CA SER A 664 74.19 -27.14 22.66
C SER A 664 75.70 -27.37 22.80
N LEU A 665 76.52 -26.30 22.76
CA LEU A 665 77.98 -26.27 22.85
C LEU A 665 78.40 -25.22 23.89
#